data_AF-A0A2P9F944-F1
#
_entry.id   AF-A0A2P9F944-F1
#
_cell.length_a   1.000
_cell.length_b   1.000
_cell.length_c   1.000
_cell.angle_alpha   90.00
_cell.angle_beta   90.00
_cell.angle_gamma   90.00
#
_symmetry.space_group_name_H-M   'P 1'
#
loop_
_entity.id
_entity.type
_entity.pdbx_description
1 polymer ?
#
loop_
_entity_poly.entity_id
_entity_poly.type
_entity_poly.pdbx_seq_one_letter_code
_entity_poly.pdbx_strand_id
1 'polypeptide(L)'
;MTSFPDWGDTRKVQTAVIGRAGSDVPVFLPYEHDEFDTFMRGRSRDGFYCGTLLGGCGKKLTPKRYTEKKCHFAHRPPVHCRRTANGESSADHLYIGQALAQWLAQQNHRKAKASYRTVGDRPGGTVDFRLSGGRQLVRVQMARLGLRQWQREAEDLARGVDGVEWLFGPDSMLAYDRVETHGYAIRVECRTVGATREVRIGTQLPGNTIEWTTLSECLMTRAGIVTPSLVYTPQGIVPRRSAEAAVTPAEVSFRLADDTVAFTGAAPRNEVPPPAGTKGRVYDADIQPVGSAALRARIVLPSITPAPNPSRVYVLGGGVTLTPLGADAQDEAPAWLLSAGRARRLNAQEAAAWSGLKPALPESAVSGPTQTAQPAPAPDAPRPHLSDPEIVASLRQSLERTARSHGRVTWSTLVRAMGDGAEPITPERRLKLLVAMDFPRAQDRPMLSALLTTGGDGPASFFADVLTELGGAPGLSSQEAHRIHLQELERAYRLCGGRAAEASPRREVAETPSTSARQPQGVQKAQKYPAVREPISPAGLPTLQLVLALREHLRARAKNGAADVTWRELSEATGFAFRLLSDERCAGLLFRVDEPLHDRGLMYAALVVADDGKPLPYFATILQRHGRPVPGLLSEVHWARQLEVGRIRDAYTEAQRPQKAAGAAPAEAAAIPVAQSDSAPQVDVSEAAAIGTLTGLRWRFDRARQAGDLAEAKRVWQTAGRLYGTKLTPETQAEHRNDLLAMGEWVRDRENENVLAELRPLLESLVRRDRAAADNTLRDSLNRAKELKRKYHGKLPEDLQTALGACGELRDELTASRSEATPPAPETDRESRPSREKLSELAAVVRAALEDVAQGGTTTTWSAIRHRPGADLPHLHPDDQGEVLVLVDVDTPMSEPLLSALVTTNNGEMHPLYRHVAYSLGRALPVRQDELHAQWQLDVLRLYGLWKHR
;
A
#
# COMPACT_ATOMS: atom_id res chain seq x y z
N MET A 1 3.51 6.63 19.95
CA MET A 1 4.22 7.88 19.62
C MET A 1 3.27 8.77 18.84
N THR A 2 2.64 9.73 19.51
CA THR A 2 1.69 10.66 18.90
C THR A 2 2.44 11.88 18.36
N SER A 3 2.19 12.19 17.10
CA SER A 3 2.72 13.35 16.37
C SER A 3 2.24 14.66 17.01
N PHE A 4 3.18 15.52 17.39
CA PHE A 4 2.87 16.89 17.78
C PHE A 4 2.37 17.70 16.56
N PRO A 5 1.33 18.53 16.69
CA PRO A 5 0.89 19.41 15.61
C PRO A 5 1.91 20.54 15.39
N ASP A 6 2.40 20.63 14.16
CA ASP A 6 3.34 21.63 13.65
C ASP A 6 2.67 23.01 13.56
N TRP A 7 2.82 23.82 14.60
CA TRP A 7 2.59 25.27 14.51
C TRP A 7 3.96 25.97 14.37
N GLY A 8 4.59 25.77 13.21
CA GLY A 8 5.87 26.39 12.85
C GLY A 8 5.76 27.90 12.64
N ASP A 9 6.45 28.66 13.48
CA ASP A 9 6.84 30.04 13.19
C ASP A 9 7.78 30.06 11.97
N THR A 10 7.23 30.39 10.79
CA THR A 10 7.88 30.34 9.47
C THR A 10 9.00 31.39 9.26
N ARG A 11 9.27 32.24 10.26
CA ARG A 11 10.31 33.28 10.21
C ARG A 11 11.69 32.83 10.66
N LYS A 12 11.84 31.58 11.13
CA LYS A 12 13.10 31.08 11.72
C LYS A 12 13.94 30.35 10.70
N VAL A 13 15.14 30.88 10.44
CA VAL A 13 16.10 30.33 9.47
C VAL A 13 16.86 29.16 10.11
N GLN A 14 16.78 27.97 9.53
CA GLN A 14 17.45 26.78 10.05
C GLN A 14 18.75 26.42 9.34
N THR A 15 19.00 27.00 8.18
CA THR A 15 20.21 26.72 7.42
C THR A 15 20.96 28.00 7.06
N ALA A 16 22.28 27.91 7.08
CA ALA A 16 23.21 28.97 6.72
C ALA A 16 24.32 28.41 5.83
N VAL A 17 25.20 29.29 5.34
CA VAL A 17 26.46 28.90 4.71
C VAL A 17 27.63 29.44 5.53
N ILE A 18 28.77 28.74 5.49
CA ILE A 18 29.97 29.15 6.21
C ILE A 18 31.04 29.76 5.30
N GLY A 19 31.85 30.65 5.87
CA GLY A 19 32.95 31.34 5.19
C GLY A 19 32.55 32.64 4.52
N ARG A 20 31.62 32.62 3.56
CA ARG A 20 31.12 33.81 2.86
C ARG A 20 29.68 33.66 2.36
N ALA A 21 29.04 34.77 2.00
CA ALA A 21 27.67 34.82 1.50
C ALA A 21 27.41 33.92 0.27
N GLY A 22 28.34 33.85 -0.68
CA GLY A 22 28.26 33.01 -1.87
C GLY A 22 28.94 31.63 -1.72
N SER A 23 29.08 31.14 -0.49
CA SER A 23 29.63 29.81 -0.23
C SER A 23 28.61 28.73 -0.54
N ASP A 24 29.07 27.58 -1.02
CA ASP A 24 28.29 26.37 -1.25
C ASP A 24 28.45 25.36 -0.10
N VAL A 25 29.02 25.80 1.04
CA VAL A 25 29.19 24.98 2.25
C VAL A 25 28.02 25.21 3.21
N PRO A 26 26.97 24.37 3.17
CA PRO A 26 25.79 24.54 4.00
C PRO A 26 26.05 24.07 5.42
N VAL A 27 25.30 24.63 6.35
CA VAL A 27 25.16 24.13 7.71
C VAL A 27 23.70 24.18 8.13
N PHE A 28 23.26 23.13 8.82
CA PHE A 28 21.98 23.03 9.48
C PHE A 28 22.18 23.25 10.97
N LEU A 29 21.40 24.16 11.56
CA LEU A 29 21.39 24.32 13.01
C LEU A 29 20.35 23.35 13.60
N PRO A 30 20.77 22.43 14.49
CA PRO A 30 19.84 21.55 15.17
C PRO A 30 18.72 22.29 15.88
N TYR A 31 17.53 21.69 15.92
CA TYR A 31 16.40 22.27 16.64
C TYR A 31 16.60 22.25 18.16
N GLU A 32 17.22 21.19 18.66
CA GLU A 32 17.40 20.92 20.08
C GLU A 32 18.60 21.67 20.66
N HIS A 33 18.43 22.15 21.89
CA HIS A 33 19.42 22.99 22.57
C HIS A 33 20.68 22.23 23.01
N ASP A 34 20.58 20.93 23.28
CA ASP A 34 21.74 20.09 23.64
C ASP A 34 22.62 19.81 22.42
N GLU A 35 22.00 19.65 21.25
CA GLU A 35 22.71 19.48 19.98
C GLU A 35 23.35 20.79 19.49
N PHE A 36 22.83 21.96 19.92
CA PHE A 36 23.42 23.27 19.63
C PHE A 36 24.86 23.39 20.10
N ASP A 37 25.15 22.93 21.32
CA ASP A 37 26.49 23.05 21.89
C ASP A 37 27.48 22.15 21.14
N THR A 38 27.03 20.98 20.70
CA THR A 38 27.76 20.10 19.80
C THR A 38 27.98 20.73 18.42
N PHE A 39 26.96 21.36 17.86
CA PHE A 39 27.06 22.11 16.62
C PHE A 39 28.06 23.28 16.71
N MET A 40 28.15 23.96 17.86
CA MET A 40 29.07 25.09 18.02
C MET A 40 30.53 24.69 18.26
N ARG A 41 30.82 23.42 18.59
CA ARG A 41 32.21 22.96 18.76
C ARG A 41 33.03 23.19 17.50
N GLY A 42 34.15 23.90 17.65
CA GLY A 42 35.05 24.25 16.54
C GLY A 42 34.52 25.31 15.57
N ARG A 43 33.39 25.97 15.85
CA ARG A 43 32.78 27.00 14.99
C ARG A 43 32.69 28.36 15.69
N SER A 44 32.96 29.43 14.95
CA SER A 44 32.76 30.81 15.42
C SER A 44 31.33 31.28 15.17
N ARG A 45 30.75 32.01 16.12
CA ARG A 45 29.43 32.66 16.00
C ARG A 45 29.35 33.69 14.86
N ASP A 46 30.49 34.16 14.36
CA ASP A 46 30.59 35.10 13.24
C ASP A 46 30.79 34.45 11.87
N GLY A 47 30.84 33.11 11.81
CA GLY A 47 31.13 32.35 10.60
C GLY A 47 29.93 32.07 9.70
N PHE A 48 28.72 32.46 10.08
CA PHE A 48 27.48 32.06 9.43
C PHE A 48 26.87 33.18 8.59
N TYR A 49 26.40 32.85 7.39
CA TYR A 49 25.81 33.79 6.44
C TYR A 49 24.47 33.27 5.92
N CYS A 50 23.54 34.21 5.68
CA CYS A 50 22.30 33.93 4.95
C CYS A 50 22.65 33.81 3.46
N GLY A 51 23.05 32.62 3.03
CA GLY A 51 23.72 32.40 1.75
C GLY A 51 22.90 32.83 0.54
N THR A 52 23.54 33.38 -0.48
CA THR A 52 22.87 33.80 -1.73
C THR A 52 22.37 32.59 -2.53
N LEU A 53 23.10 31.47 -2.49
CA LEU A 53 22.67 30.20 -3.08
C LEU A 53 21.47 29.56 -2.36
N LEU A 54 21.13 30.04 -1.15
CA LEU A 54 19.92 29.67 -0.42
C LEU A 54 18.73 30.60 -0.72
N GLY A 55 18.89 31.55 -1.66
CA GLY A 55 17.94 32.65 -1.86
C GLY A 55 17.97 33.69 -0.74
N GLY A 56 19.06 33.73 0.03
CA GLY A 56 19.28 34.63 1.16
C GLY A 56 19.86 35.99 0.78
N CYS A 57 19.82 36.94 1.72
CA CYS A 57 20.29 38.32 1.53
C CYS A 57 21.82 38.51 1.60
N GLY A 58 22.59 37.45 1.85
CA GLY A 58 24.05 37.49 2.01
C GLY A 58 24.56 38.05 3.35
N LYS A 59 23.68 38.57 4.22
CA LYS A 59 24.07 39.14 5.51
C LYS A 59 24.45 38.06 6.53
N LYS A 60 25.25 38.45 7.54
CA LYS A 60 25.66 37.57 8.63
C LYS A 60 24.47 37.12 9.48
N LEU A 61 24.52 35.84 9.86
CA LEU A 61 23.59 35.20 10.76
C LEU A 61 24.27 34.95 12.11
N THR A 62 23.47 34.97 13.18
CA THR A 62 23.89 34.57 14.52
C THR A 62 23.10 33.34 14.93
N PRO A 63 23.75 32.21 15.27
CA PRO A 63 23.06 31.04 15.79
C PRO A 63 22.52 31.36 17.18
N LYS A 64 21.24 31.09 17.42
CA LYS A 64 20.58 31.34 18.70
C LYS A 64 20.21 30.02 19.37
N ARG A 65 20.80 29.79 20.54
CA ARG A 65 20.43 28.70 21.47
C ARG A 65 19.17 29.10 22.21
N TYR A 66 18.21 28.20 22.26
CA TYR A 66 16.96 28.38 22.99
C TYR A 66 16.58 27.07 23.65
N THR A 67 16.18 27.13 24.91
CA THR A 67 15.71 25.97 25.69
C THR A 67 14.20 25.77 25.60
N GLU A 68 13.45 26.83 25.32
CA GLU A 68 11.97 26.83 25.30
C GLU A 68 11.38 26.86 23.88
N LYS A 69 12.21 27.07 22.85
CA LYS A 69 11.81 27.11 21.44
C LYS A 69 12.93 26.54 20.59
N LYS A 70 12.60 26.15 19.35
CA LYS A 70 13.58 25.66 18.37
C LYS A 70 14.75 26.65 18.24
N CYS A 71 15.97 26.13 18.39
CA CYS A 71 17.17 26.86 17.99
C CYS A 71 17.07 27.25 16.51
N HIS A 72 17.59 28.42 16.15
CA HIS A 72 17.54 28.93 14.78
C HIS A 72 18.61 30.00 14.57
N PHE A 73 18.94 30.27 13.33
CA PHE A 73 19.72 31.43 12.94
C PHE A 73 18.84 32.69 12.93
N ALA A 74 19.38 33.78 13.47
CA ALA A 74 18.79 35.10 13.41
C ALA A 74 19.68 36.04 12.59
N HIS A 75 19.07 36.88 11.76
CA HIS A 75 19.81 37.94 11.09
C HIS A 75 20.25 39.01 12.09
N ARG A 76 21.37 39.68 11.80
CA ARG A 76 21.82 40.86 12.54
C ARG A 76 21.08 42.08 11.99
N PRO A 77 20.28 42.81 12.80
CA PRO A 77 19.64 44.04 12.36
C PRO A 77 20.67 45.12 11.98
N PRO A 78 20.33 46.05 11.08
CA PRO A 78 19.11 46.08 10.25
C PRO A 78 19.24 45.17 9.02
N VAL A 79 18.17 44.45 8.67
CA VAL A 79 18.17 43.55 7.51
C VAL A 79 16.77 43.40 6.92
N HIS A 80 16.69 43.45 5.59
CA HIS A 80 15.50 43.10 4.83
C HIS A 80 15.82 41.86 4.01
N CYS A 81 15.27 40.72 4.40
CA CYS A 81 15.52 39.43 3.74
C CYS A 81 14.20 38.89 3.19
N ARG A 82 14.17 38.58 1.88
CA ARG A 82 13.01 38.00 1.19
C ARG A 82 13.10 36.47 1.07
N ARG A 83 14.03 35.84 1.80
CA ARG A 83 14.19 34.39 1.80
C ARG A 83 12.92 33.72 2.36
N THR A 84 12.31 32.87 1.55
CA THR A 84 11.07 32.15 1.89
C THR A 84 11.35 30.74 2.42
N ALA A 85 12.36 30.06 1.88
CA ALA A 85 12.76 28.71 2.28
C ALA A 85 13.65 28.74 3.53
N ASN A 86 13.06 28.50 4.71
CA ASN A 86 13.72 28.69 6.00
C ASN A 86 13.90 27.40 6.83
N GLY A 87 13.28 26.29 6.42
CA GLY A 87 13.33 25.00 7.12
C GLY A 87 14.61 24.19 6.86
N GLU A 88 14.69 22.99 7.43
CA GLU A 88 15.86 22.10 7.30
C GLU A 88 16.24 21.77 5.85
N SER A 89 15.25 21.56 4.97
CA SER A 89 15.46 21.16 3.58
C SER A 89 15.89 22.30 2.66
N SER A 90 15.90 23.54 3.17
CA SER A 90 16.19 24.74 2.37
C SER A 90 17.62 24.82 1.83
N ALA A 91 18.52 23.97 2.34
CA ALA A 91 19.90 23.85 1.87
C ALA A 91 20.22 22.48 1.25
N ASP A 92 19.21 21.62 1.01
CA ASP A 92 19.44 20.26 0.51
C ASP A 92 20.18 20.24 -0.82
N HIS A 93 19.90 21.18 -1.73
CA HIS A 93 20.64 21.29 -3.00
C HIS A 93 22.14 21.52 -2.77
N LEU A 94 22.53 22.28 -1.75
CA LEU A 94 23.94 22.49 -1.42
C LEU A 94 24.56 21.22 -0.82
N TYR A 95 23.87 20.54 0.09
CA TYR A 95 24.34 19.28 0.67
C TYR A 95 24.52 18.21 -0.41
N ILE A 96 23.55 18.06 -1.30
CA ILE A 96 23.63 17.17 -2.47
C ILE A 96 24.79 17.58 -3.37
N GLY A 97 24.92 18.87 -3.66
CA GLY A 97 26.00 19.40 -4.48
C GLY A 97 27.39 19.06 -3.94
N GLN A 98 27.59 19.22 -2.63
CA GLN A 98 28.85 18.88 -1.97
C GLN A 98 29.13 17.38 -1.94
N ALA A 99 28.13 16.58 -1.56
CA ALA A 99 28.29 15.13 -1.48
C ALA A 99 28.62 14.52 -2.86
N LEU A 100 27.92 14.97 -3.91
CA LEU A 100 28.20 14.54 -5.28
C LEU A 100 29.57 15.05 -5.77
N ALA A 101 29.97 16.30 -5.47
CA ALA A 101 31.29 16.79 -5.85
C ALA A 101 32.41 15.95 -5.22
N GLN A 102 32.30 15.64 -3.93
CA GLN A 102 33.26 14.82 -3.20
C GLN A 102 33.30 13.39 -3.75
N TRP A 103 32.13 12.78 -3.97
CA TRP A 103 32.03 11.44 -4.54
C TRP A 103 32.60 11.38 -5.96
N LEU A 104 32.23 12.32 -6.85
CA LEU A 104 32.78 12.40 -8.21
C LEU A 104 34.31 12.55 -8.22
N ALA A 105 34.86 13.32 -7.28
CA ALA A 105 36.32 13.44 -7.14
C ALA A 105 36.99 12.11 -6.76
N GLN A 106 36.33 11.27 -5.95
CA GLN A 106 36.78 9.90 -5.64
C GLN A 106 36.66 8.97 -6.84
N GLN A 107 35.67 9.19 -7.71
CA GLN A 107 35.46 8.46 -8.98
C GLN A 107 36.34 8.98 -10.14
N ASN A 108 37.50 9.59 -9.85
CA ASN A 108 38.43 10.19 -10.83
C ASN A 108 37.94 11.44 -11.61
N HIS A 109 36.81 12.04 -11.24
CA HIS A 109 36.29 13.27 -11.86
C HIS A 109 36.62 14.51 -11.00
N ARG A 110 37.89 14.72 -10.64
CA ARG A 110 38.33 15.76 -9.68
C ARG A 110 38.03 17.21 -10.09
N LYS A 111 37.80 17.50 -11.37
CA LYS A 111 37.45 18.86 -11.84
C LYS A 111 35.94 19.09 -11.91
N ALA A 112 35.10 18.08 -11.63
CA ALA A 112 33.66 18.25 -11.59
C ALA A 112 33.30 19.19 -10.43
N LYS A 113 32.60 20.28 -10.74
CA LYS A 113 32.10 21.25 -9.77
C LYS A 113 30.60 21.37 -9.90
N ALA A 114 29.93 21.52 -8.76
CA ALA A 114 28.50 21.78 -8.73
C ALA A 114 28.21 23.18 -9.30
N SER A 115 27.26 23.26 -10.22
CA SER A 115 26.67 24.50 -10.70
C SER A 115 25.22 24.54 -10.26
N TYR A 116 24.87 25.52 -9.43
CA TYR A 116 23.52 25.67 -8.88
C TYR A 116 22.73 26.67 -9.73
N ARG A 117 21.57 26.27 -10.22
CA ARG A 117 20.67 27.16 -10.96
C ARG A 117 19.32 27.27 -10.25
N THR A 118 18.84 28.49 -10.13
CA THR A 118 17.49 28.78 -9.64
C THR A 118 16.48 28.47 -10.73
N VAL A 119 15.41 27.74 -10.40
CA VAL A 119 14.31 27.42 -11.31
C VAL A 119 13.00 27.86 -10.65
N GLY A 120 12.28 28.77 -11.31
CA GLY A 120 11.18 29.51 -10.67
C GLY A 120 11.65 30.23 -9.42
N ASP A 121 10.87 30.12 -8.33
CA ASP A 121 11.20 30.70 -7.02
C ASP A 121 12.11 29.81 -6.15
N ARG A 122 12.63 28.68 -6.68
CA ARG A 122 13.44 27.71 -5.93
C ARG A 122 14.94 27.91 -6.17
N PRO A 123 15.70 28.42 -5.18
CA PRO A 123 17.16 28.43 -5.25
C PRO A 123 17.70 27.00 -5.36
N GLY A 124 18.65 26.77 -6.27
CA GLY A 124 19.18 25.43 -6.51
C GLY A 124 18.14 24.43 -7.01
N GLY A 125 17.17 24.92 -7.80
CA GLY A 125 16.20 24.08 -8.49
C GLY A 125 16.84 23.03 -9.40
N THR A 126 18.05 23.29 -9.92
CA THR A 126 18.91 22.26 -10.50
C THR A 126 20.34 22.35 -9.97
N VAL A 127 21.01 21.20 -9.90
CA VAL A 127 22.44 21.08 -9.59
C VAL A 127 23.12 20.29 -10.69
N ASP A 128 24.01 20.95 -11.42
CA ASP A 128 24.66 20.40 -12.62
C ASP A 128 26.15 20.12 -12.37
N PHE A 129 26.66 19.02 -12.91
CA PHE A 129 28.08 18.67 -12.92
C PHE A 129 28.53 18.30 -14.31
N ARG A 130 29.52 19.04 -14.83
CA ARG A 130 30.21 18.67 -16.07
C ARG A 130 31.41 17.78 -15.75
N LEU A 131 31.43 16.58 -16.29
CA LEU A 131 32.51 15.62 -16.06
C LEU A 131 33.68 15.88 -17.00
N SER A 132 34.90 15.61 -16.53
CA SER A 132 36.12 15.76 -17.34
C SER A 132 36.37 14.52 -18.18
N GLY A 133 36.63 14.68 -19.48
CA GLY A 133 36.96 13.57 -20.39
C GLY A 133 35.90 13.24 -21.45
N GLY A 134 34.83 14.03 -21.54
CA GLY A 134 33.78 13.94 -22.57
C GLY A 134 32.71 15.01 -22.33
N ARG A 135 31.71 15.12 -23.21
CA ARG A 135 30.57 16.04 -23.00
C ARG A 135 29.54 15.41 -22.05
N GLN A 136 29.91 14.59 -21.06
CA GLN A 136 28.96 13.93 -20.14
C GLN A 136 28.55 14.88 -18.99
N LEU A 137 27.25 14.89 -18.68
CA LEU A 137 26.67 15.75 -17.64
C LEU A 137 25.91 14.93 -16.61
N VAL A 138 26.04 15.28 -15.33
CA VAL A 138 25.11 14.82 -14.28
C VAL A 138 24.22 15.99 -13.88
N ARG A 139 22.91 15.80 -13.91
CA ARG A 139 21.92 16.79 -13.50
C ARG A 139 21.06 16.25 -12.37
N VAL A 140 21.03 16.99 -11.27
CA VAL A 140 20.07 16.80 -10.18
C VAL A 140 18.91 17.78 -10.37
N GLN A 141 17.72 17.25 -10.63
CA GLN A 141 16.49 18.02 -10.75
C GLN A 141 15.79 18.09 -9.39
N MET A 142 15.87 19.24 -8.72
CA MET A 142 15.25 19.51 -7.40
C MET A 142 13.92 20.26 -7.52
N ALA A 143 13.82 21.16 -8.50
CA ALA A 143 12.59 21.89 -8.75
C ALA A 143 11.54 20.97 -9.38
N ARG A 144 10.30 21.16 -8.95
CA ARG A 144 9.14 20.63 -9.66
C ARG A 144 9.06 21.34 -11.01
N LEU A 145 8.98 20.57 -12.07
CA LEU A 145 8.88 21.05 -13.44
C LEU A 145 7.79 20.26 -14.15
N GLY A 146 7.04 20.90 -15.04
CA GLY A 146 6.10 20.17 -15.91
C GLY A 146 6.87 19.25 -16.86
N LEU A 147 6.29 18.08 -17.18
CA LEU A 147 6.96 17.07 -18.01
C LEU A 147 7.39 17.62 -19.38
N ARG A 148 6.52 18.37 -20.08
CA ARG A 148 6.84 18.97 -21.38
C ARG A 148 7.97 20.00 -21.30
N GLN A 149 7.97 20.81 -20.24
CA GLN A 149 9.03 21.77 -20.01
C GLN A 149 10.36 21.05 -19.74
N TRP A 150 10.32 20.00 -18.91
CA TRP A 150 11.48 19.16 -18.63
C TRP A 150 11.99 18.45 -19.89
N GLN A 151 11.12 17.91 -20.75
CA GLN A 151 11.51 17.25 -22.00
C GLN A 151 12.25 18.21 -22.94
N ARG A 152 11.71 19.43 -23.13
CA ARG A 152 12.41 20.48 -23.90
C ARG A 152 13.77 20.80 -23.31
N GLU A 153 13.85 20.99 -21.99
CA GLU A 153 15.15 21.20 -21.33
C GLU A 153 16.09 19.99 -21.50
N ALA A 154 15.58 18.76 -21.38
CA ALA A 154 16.37 17.55 -21.52
C ALA A 154 16.91 17.37 -22.93
N GLU A 155 16.10 17.64 -23.95
CA GLU A 155 16.51 17.66 -25.36
C GLU A 155 17.53 18.75 -25.64
N ASP A 156 17.30 19.96 -25.15
CA ASP A 156 18.23 21.10 -25.29
C ASP A 156 19.59 20.78 -24.67
N LEU A 157 19.58 20.12 -23.51
CA LEU A 157 20.79 19.64 -22.88
C LEU A 157 21.44 18.51 -23.69
N ALA A 158 20.67 17.54 -24.17
CA ALA A 158 21.14 16.41 -24.97
C ALA A 158 21.87 16.87 -26.25
N ARG A 159 21.41 17.94 -26.93
CA ARG A 159 22.08 18.51 -28.11
C ARG A 159 23.51 19.00 -27.81
N GLY A 160 23.79 19.29 -26.54
CA GLY A 160 25.04 19.84 -26.03
C GLY A 160 26.03 18.82 -25.46
N VAL A 161 25.64 17.55 -25.31
CA VAL A 161 26.32 16.57 -24.43
C VAL A 161 26.28 15.15 -24.98
N ASP A 162 27.27 14.33 -24.64
CA ASP A 162 27.34 12.92 -25.09
C ASP A 162 26.37 12.04 -24.29
N GLY A 163 25.94 12.51 -23.12
CA GLY A 163 24.95 11.86 -22.27
C GLY A 163 24.64 12.70 -21.04
N VAL A 164 23.39 12.64 -20.59
CA VAL A 164 22.93 13.25 -19.34
C VAL A 164 22.46 12.17 -18.39
N GLU A 165 23.11 12.08 -17.24
CA GLU A 165 22.63 11.29 -16.11
C GLU A 165 21.71 12.14 -15.23
N TRP A 166 20.55 11.59 -14.86
CA TRP A 166 19.50 12.32 -14.17
C TRP A 166 19.24 11.77 -12.77
N LEU A 167 19.33 12.66 -11.78
CA LEU A 167 18.89 12.37 -10.42
C LEU A 167 17.69 13.28 -10.09
N PHE A 168 16.70 12.72 -9.41
CA PHE A 168 15.47 13.43 -9.09
C PHE A 168 15.31 13.60 -7.59
N GLY A 169 15.18 14.86 -7.16
CA GLY A 169 14.87 15.20 -5.79
C GLY A 169 13.49 14.70 -5.34
N PRO A 170 13.16 14.82 -4.04
CA PRO A 170 11.88 14.33 -3.49
C PRO A 170 10.68 14.99 -4.18
N ASP A 171 10.77 16.28 -4.51
CA ASP A 171 9.64 17.07 -5.03
C ASP A 171 9.56 17.16 -6.57
N SER A 172 10.52 16.55 -7.28
CA SER A 172 10.62 16.74 -8.73
C SER A 172 9.44 16.14 -9.50
N MET A 173 8.81 15.09 -8.98
CA MET A 173 7.72 14.31 -9.60
C MET A 173 8.03 13.72 -11.00
N LEU A 174 9.16 14.05 -11.62
CA LEU A 174 9.59 13.57 -12.94
C LEU A 174 10.19 12.15 -12.90
N ALA A 175 10.55 11.66 -11.71
CA ALA A 175 11.11 10.32 -11.56
C ALA A 175 10.14 9.21 -12.00
N TYR A 176 8.82 9.41 -11.87
CA TYR A 176 7.83 8.43 -12.28
C TYR A 176 7.83 8.22 -13.80
N ASP A 177 7.82 9.31 -14.58
CA ASP A 177 7.97 9.26 -16.04
C ASP A 177 9.30 8.63 -16.46
N ARG A 178 10.38 8.93 -15.73
CA ARG A 178 11.68 8.29 -15.97
C ARG A 178 11.64 6.78 -15.73
N VAL A 179 10.97 6.30 -14.68
CA VAL A 179 10.79 4.86 -14.44
C VAL A 179 10.00 4.21 -15.58
N GLU A 180 8.94 4.86 -16.05
CA GLU A 180 8.11 4.34 -17.15
C GLU A 180 8.88 4.23 -18.46
N THR A 181 9.72 5.23 -18.77
CA THR A 181 10.46 5.32 -20.04
C THR A 181 11.80 4.59 -20.04
N HIS A 182 12.51 4.55 -18.90
CA HIS A 182 13.87 4.01 -18.78
C HIS A 182 13.95 2.76 -17.88
N GLY A 183 12.83 2.30 -17.33
CA GLY A 183 12.75 1.13 -16.44
C GLY A 183 13.26 1.38 -15.01
N TYR A 184 13.88 2.53 -14.74
CA TYR A 184 14.27 2.97 -13.41
C TYR A 184 14.48 4.49 -13.37
N ALA A 185 14.52 5.06 -12.16
CA ALA A 185 14.97 6.43 -11.93
C ALA A 185 15.87 6.53 -10.72
N ILE A 186 16.90 7.38 -10.78
CA ILE A 186 17.76 7.65 -9.64
C ILE A 186 17.14 8.77 -8.81
N ARG A 187 16.85 8.49 -7.54
CA ARG A 187 16.33 9.45 -6.55
C ARG A 187 17.47 9.97 -5.70
N VAL A 188 17.31 11.17 -5.19
CA VAL A 188 18.18 11.73 -4.15
C VAL A 188 17.33 12.35 -3.04
N GLU A 189 17.73 12.12 -1.80
CA GLU A 189 17.13 12.77 -0.64
C GLU A 189 18.19 13.16 0.39
N CYS A 190 17.84 14.09 1.28
CA CYS A 190 18.63 14.40 2.45
C CYS A 190 17.88 13.97 3.72
N ARG A 191 18.56 13.26 4.62
CA ARG A 191 18.04 12.92 5.96
C ARG A 191 18.81 13.67 7.02
N THR A 192 18.12 14.20 8.02
CA THR A 192 18.77 14.79 9.20
C THR A 192 19.37 13.68 10.06
N VAL A 193 20.68 13.71 10.26
CA VAL A 193 21.41 12.80 11.14
C VAL A 193 22.26 13.64 12.09
N GLY A 194 21.80 13.76 13.34
CA GLY A 194 22.34 14.71 14.30
C GLY A 194 22.33 16.15 13.75
N ALA A 195 23.50 16.79 13.73
CA ALA A 195 23.66 18.17 13.28
C ALA A 195 24.00 18.34 11.78
N THR A 196 23.79 17.30 10.97
CA THR A 196 24.06 17.36 9.52
C THR A 196 22.93 16.76 8.70
N ARG A 197 22.98 17.01 7.39
CA ARG A 197 22.11 16.41 6.39
C ARG A 197 22.91 15.35 5.63
N GLU A 198 22.54 14.08 5.79
CA GLU A 198 23.15 12.97 5.07
C GLU A 198 22.42 12.78 3.73
N VAL A 199 23.18 12.68 2.63
CA VAL A 199 22.64 12.50 1.27
C VAL A 199 22.50 11.00 0.98
N ARG A 200 21.30 10.57 0.60
CA ARG A 200 21.02 9.20 0.17
C ARG A 200 20.65 9.18 -1.31
N ILE A 201 21.07 8.10 -1.98
CA ILE A 201 20.73 7.83 -3.38
C ILE A 201 19.77 6.66 -3.41
N GLY A 202 18.67 6.79 -4.15
CA GLY A 202 17.65 5.77 -4.28
C GLY A 202 17.56 5.26 -5.71
N THR A 203 17.27 3.98 -5.88
CA THR A 203 16.82 3.47 -7.18
C THR A 203 15.32 3.25 -7.11
N GLN A 204 14.57 4.08 -7.82
CA GLN A 204 13.15 3.85 -8.00
C GLN A 204 12.96 2.84 -9.13
N LEU A 205 12.29 1.73 -8.80
CA LEU A 205 11.92 0.68 -9.73
C LEU A 205 10.41 0.79 -10.06
N PRO A 206 9.92 0.05 -11.08
CA PRO A 206 8.49 -0.11 -11.30
C PRO A 206 7.77 -0.55 -10.00
N GLY A 207 6.53 -0.10 -9.82
CA GLY A 207 5.78 -0.35 -8.58
C GLY A 207 6.10 0.62 -7.44
N ASN A 208 6.82 1.73 -7.72
CA ASN A 208 7.16 2.80 -6.78
C ASN A 208 8.01 2.37 -5.58
N THR A 209 8.68 1.22 -5.67
CA THR A 209 9.65 0.81 -4.65
C THR A 209 10.95 1.59 -4.85
N ILE A 210 11.42 2.25 -3.79
CA ILE A 210 12.71 2.97 -3.80
C ILE A 210 13.69 2.23 -2.90
N GLU A 211 14.77 1.73 -3.48
CA GLU A 211 15.85 1.10 -2.74
C GLU A 211 16.94 2.16 -2.42
N TRP A 212 16.97 2.62 -1.16
CA TRP A 212 17.88 3.66 -0.70
C TRP A 212 19.26 3.12 -0.27
N THR A 213 20.31 3.70 -0.84
CA THR A 213 21.72 3.43 -0.61
C THR A 213 22.47 4.74 -0.28
N THR A 214 23.78 4.66 -0.05
CA THR A 214 24.69 5.80 0.12
C THR A 214 25.53 6.00 -1.15
N LEU A 215 26.09 7.19 -1.33
CA LEU A 215 26.96 7.49 -2.47
C LEU A 215 28.20 6.57 -2.54
N SER A 216 28.74 6.14 -1.39
CA SER A 216 29.89 5.23 -1.34
C SER A 216 29.64 3.85 -1.94
N GLU A 217 28.38 3.42 -2.00
CA GLU A 217 27.96 2.16 -2.61
C GLU A 217 27.61 2.32 -4.10
N CYS A 218 27.66 3.54 -4.64
CA CYS A 218 27.39 3.85 -6.04
C CYS A 218 28.70 3.97 -6.84
N LEU A 219 28.65 3.61 -8.12
CA LEU A 219 29.77 3.73 -9.06
C LEU A 219 29.40 4.65 -10.23
N MET A 220 30.34 5.50 -10.65
CA MET A 220 30.19 6.27 -11.89
C MET A 220 30.77 5.47 -13.06
N THR A 221 29.97 5.24 -14.09
CA THR A 221 30.39 4.59 -15.35
C THR A 221 30.20 5.52 -16.55
N ARG A 222 30.69 5.12 -17.72
CA ARG A 222 30.47 5.89 -18.96
C ARG A 222 28.99 5.97 -19.36
N ALA A 223 28.17 4.98 -18.98
CA ALA A 223 26.75 4.99 -19.27
C ALA A 223 25.92 5.75 -18.22
N GLY A 224 26.48 6.01 -17.03
CA GLY A 224 25.73 6.62 -15.95
C GLY A 224 26.12 6.13 -14.56
N ILE A 225 25.30 6.49 -13.58
CA ILE A 225 25.46 6.09 -12.17
C ILE A 225 24.87 4.70 -11.97
N VAL A 226 25.67 3.78 -11.43
CA VAL A 226 25.26 2.43 -11.08
C VAL A 226 25.12 2.34 -9.56
N THR A 227 23.90 2.13 -9.10
CA THR A 227 23.58 1.82 -7.70
C THR A 227 23.63 0.31 -7.47
N PRO A 228 23.57 -0.20 -6.22
CA PRO A 228 23.55 -1.64 -5.95
C PRO A 228 22.40 -2.40 -6.64
N SER A 229 21.27 -1.74 -6.85
CA SER A 229 20.07 -2.26 -7.52
C SER A 229 20.21 -2.33 -9.05
N LEU A 230 21.25 -1.71 -9.60
CA LEU A 230 21.53 -1.63 -11.03
C LEU A 230 22.77 -2.47 -11.40
N VAL A 231 22.82 -2.90 -12.65
CA VAL A 231 23.97 -3.60 -13.23
C VAL A 231 24.33 -2.92 -14.55
N TYR A 232 25.63 -2.71 -14.76
CA TYR A 232 26.16 -2.24 -16.03
C TYR A 232 26.38 -3.44 -16.98
N THR A 233 25.70 -3.43 -18.12
CA THR A 233 25.84 -4.43 -19.20
C THR A 233 26.34 -3.76 -20.47
N PRO A 234 26.78 -4.52 -21.49
CA PRO A 234 27.14 -3.95 -22.79
C PRO A 234 26.00 -3.17 -23.47
N GLN A 235 24.74 -3.47 -23.14
CA GLN A 235 23.55 -2.79 -23.66
C GLN A 235 23.17 -1.53 -22.86
N GLY A 236 23.81 -1.26 -21.73
CA GLY A 236 23.53 -0.10 -20.87
C GLY A 236 23.37 -0.48 -19.41
N ILE A 237 22.79 0.42 -18.62
CA ILE A 237 22.47 0.17 -17.21
C ILE A 237 21.05 -0.38 -17.12
N VAL A 238 20.88 -1.53 -16.47
CA VAL A 238 19.58 -2.18 -16.27
C VAL A 238 19.35 -2.55 -14.81
N PRO A 239 18.08 -2.66 -14.36
CA PRO A 239 17.77 -3.22 -13.06
C PRO A 239 18.31 -4.63 -12.91
N ARG A 240 18.96 -4.93 -11.78
CA ARG A 240 19.57 -6.23 -11.50
C ARG A 240 18.57 -7.39 -11.61
N ARG A 241 17.35 -7.20 -11.10
CA ARG A 241 16.28 -8.21 -11.20
C ARG A 241 15.86 -8.48 -12.65
N SER A 242 15.89 -7.47 -13.51
CA SER A 242 15.59 -7.61 -14.94
C SER A 242 16.71 -8.32 -15.69
N ALA A 243 17.98 -8.09 -15.32
CA ALA A 243 19.12 -8.83 -15.87
C ALA A 243 19.12 -10.32 -15.45
N GLU A 244 18.71 -10.60 -14.21
CA GLU A 244 18.51 -11.98 -13.71
C GLU A 244 17.30 -12.66 -14.37
N ALA A 245 16.22 -11.92 -14.63
CA ALA A 245 15.05 -12.42 -15.35
C ALA A 245 15.29 -12.64 -16.85
N ALA A 246 16.19 -11.87 -17.48
CA ALA A 246 16.48 -11.95 -18.92
C ALA A 246 17.21 -13.24 -19.37
N VAL A 247 17.61 -14.10 -18.44
CA VAL A 247 18.25 -15.40 -18.75
C VAL A 247 17.22 -16.52 -19.00
N THR A 248 15.93 -16.26 -18.77
CA THR A 248 14.83 -17.16 -19.12
C THR A 248 13.69 -16.35 -19.73
N PRO A 249 13.05 -16.78 -20.83
CA PRO A 249 11.80 -16.16 -21.25
C PRO A 249 10.83 -16.26 -20.08
N ALA A 250 10.36 -15.11 -19.58
CA ALA A 250 9.50 -15.06 -18.41
C ALA A 250 8.12 -15.61 -18.78
N GLU A 251 7.90 -16.91 -18.56
CA GLU A 251 6.55 -17.42 -18.35
C GLU A 251 6.00 -16.79 -17.07
N VAL A 252 4.89 -16.07 -17.21
CA VAL A 252 4.23 -15.38 -16.10
C VAL A 252 3.79 -16.42 -15.07
N SER A 253 4.40 -16.43 -13.88
CA SER A 253 4.01 -17.32 -12.78
C SER A 253 3.45 -16.51 -11.61
N PHE A 254 2.20 -16.79 -11.24
CA PHE A 254 1.50 -16.17 -10.11
C PHE A 254 1.65 -17.05 -8.87
N ARG A 255 1.89 -16.49 -7.69
CA ARG A 255 1.80 -17.24 -6.42
C ARG A 255 0.42 -17.08 -5.81
N LEU A 256 -0.24 -18.20 -5.53
CA LEU A 256 -1.52 -18.23 -4.84
C LEU A 256 -1.28 -18.51 -3.34
N ALA A 257 -2.13 -17.93 -2.49
CA ALA A 257 -2.09 -18.21 -1.06
C ALA A 257 -2.44 -19.69 -0.78
N ASP A 258 -1.80 -20.25 0.23
CA ASP A 258 -2.06 -21.63 0.64
C ASP A 258 -3.53 -21.83 1.02
N ASP A 259 -4.07 -23.00 0.69
CA ASP A 259 -5.43 -23.43 1.02
C ASP A 259 -6.56 -22.60 0.36
N THR A 260 -6.24 -21.78 -0.66
CA THR A 260 -7.22 -20.96 -1.41
C THR A 260 -7.75 -21.59 -2.70
N VAL A 261 -7.19 -22.73 -3.12
CA VAL A 261 -7.67 -23.48 -4.29
C VAL A 261 -7.88 -24.93 -3.89
N ALA A 262 -9.11 -25.42 -4.06
CA ALA A 262 -9.44 -26.82 -3.94
C ALA A 262 -9.51 -27.49 -5.31
N PHE A 263 -9.37 -28.81 -5.35
CA PHE A 263 -9.48 -29.61 -6.56
C PHE A 263 -10.09 -30.99 -6.32
N THR A 264 -10.68 -31.57 -7.35
CA THR A 264 -11.17 -32.96 -7.39
C THR A 264 -11.01 -33.55 -8.80
N GLY A 265 -11.32 -34.84 -8.97
CA GLY A 265 -11.27 -35.48 -10.30
C GLY A 265 -9.85 -35.55 -10.90
N ALA A 266 -8.83 -35.61 -10.04
CA ALA A 266 -7.43 -35.60 -10.46
C ALA A 266 -7.05 -36.88 -11.24
N ALA A 267 -7.03 -36.76 -12.57
CA ALA A 267 -6.67 -37.82 -13.48
C ALA A 267 -5.16 -37.75 -13.80
N PRO A 268 -4.36 -38.79 -13.49
CA PRO A 268 -2.92 -38.76 -13.73
C PRO A 268 -2.61 -38.72 -15.24
N ARG A 269 -1.66 -37.86 -15.62
CA ARG A 269 -1.12 -37.77 -16.99
C ARG A 269 0.32 -38.23 -17.00
N ASN A 270 0.51 -39.55 -16.99
CA ASN A 270 1.84 -40.17 -16.95
C ASN A 270 2.64 -39.98 -18.25
N GLU A 271 1.96 -39.65 -19.35
CA GLU A 271 2.54 -39.49 -20.69
C GLU A 271 3.08 -38.07 -20.92
N VAL A 272 2.62 -37.08 -20.14
CA VAL A 272 3.04 -35.68 -20.26
C VAL A 272 4.18 -35.42 -19.27
N PRO A 273 5.41 -35.15 -19.73
CA PRO A 273 6.48 -34.76 -18.82
C PRO A 273 6.10 -33.45 -18.10
N PRO A 274 6.47 -33.28 -16.82
CA PRO A 274 6.24 -32.03 -16.13
C PRO A 274 6.93 -30.89 -16.91
N PRO A 275 6.25 -29.76 -17.12
CA PRO A 275 6.79 -28.64 -17.89
C PRO A 275 8.10 -28.12 -17.28
N ALA A 276 8.94 -27.54 -18.15
CA ALA A 276 10.35 -27.25 -17.88
C ALA A 276 10.56 -26.58 -16.51
N GLY A 277 11.35 -27.20 -15.65
CA GLY A 277 11.68 -26.69 -14.31
C GLY A 277 10.83 -27.22 -13.15
N THR A 278 9.73 -27.95 -13.41
CA THR A 278 8.90 -28.56 -12.35
C THR A 278 9.22 -30.05 -12.12
N LYS A 279 9.27 -30.50 -10.87
CA LYS A 279 9.48 -31.91 -10.49
C LYS A 279 8.23 -32.44 -9.78
N GLY A 280 7.54 -33.40 -10.38
CA GLY A 280 6.33 -33.95 -9.79
C GLY A 280 5.54 -34.86 -10.73
N ARG A 281 4.40 -35.34 -10.25
CA ARG A 281 3.38 -36.04 -11.04
C ARG A 281 2.35 -35.02 -11.55
N VAL A 282 1.97 -35.14 -12.81
CA VAL A 282 1.03 -34.27 -13.50
C VAL A 282 -0.38 -34.87 -13.43
N TYR A 283 -1.37 -34.04 -13.13
CA TYR A 283 -2.78 -34.41 -13.06
C TYR A 283 -3.60 -33.38 -13.83
N ASP A 284 -4.64 -33.81 -14.56
CA ASP A 284 -5.70 -32.90 -14.98
C ASP A 284 -6.83 -33.00 -13.95
N ALA A 285 -7.30 -31.88 -13.43
CA ALA A 285 -8.29 -31.83 -12.35
C ALA A 285 -9.24 -30.66 -12.52
N ASP A 286 -10.41 -30.77 -11.89
CA ASP A 286 -11.31 -29.64 -11.72
C ASP A 286 -10.87 -28.88 -10.48
N ILE A 287 -10.55 -27.61 -10.65
CA ILE A 287 -10.12 -26.72 -9.58
C ILE A 287 -11.20 -25.70 -9.29
N GLN A 288 -11.32 -25.32 -8.02
CA GLN A 288 -12.19 -24.24 -7.57
C GLN A 288 -11.38 -23.34 -6.64
N PRO A 289 -11.08 -22.10 -7.05
CA PRO A 289 -10.62 -21.06 -6.14
C PRO A 289 -11.73 -20.59 -5.20
N VAL A 290 -11.39 -20.11 -4.00
CA VAL A 290 -12.40 -19.58 -3.05
C VAL A 290 -13.24 -18.50 -3.74
N GLY A 291 -14.57 -18.62 -3.64
CA GLY A 291 -15.51 -17.65 -4.21
C GLY A 291 -15.61 -17.65 -5.74
N SER A 292 -15.04 -18.64 -6.43
CA SER A 292 -15.04 -18.75 -7.89
C SER A 292 -15.75 -20.02 -8.39
N ALA A 293 -16.10 -20.04 -9.68
CA ALA A 293 -16.60 -21.22 -10.36
C ALA A 293 -15.48 -22.26 -10.54
N ALA A 294 -15.87 -23.54 -10.65
CA ALA A 294 -14.92 -24.60 -10.96
C ALA A 294 -14.47 -24.54 -12.43
N LEU A 295 -13.19 -24.81 -12.68
CA LEU A 295 -12.60 -24.83 -14.03
C LEU A 295 -11.57 -25.95 -14.15
N ARG A 296 -11.29 -26.39 -15.38
CA ARG A 296 -10.31 -27.45 -15.65
C ARG A 296 -8.89 -26.89 -15.66
N ALA A 297 -7.99 -27.47 -14.87
CA ALA A 297 -6.58 -27.09 -14.84
C ALA A 297 -5.65 -28.30 -14.72
N ARG A 298 -4.39 -28.11 -15.09
CA ARG A 298 -3.32 -29.08 -14.88
C ARG A 298 -2.65 -28.79 -13.55
N ILE A 299 -2.45 -29.81 -12.72
CA ILE A 299 -1.83 -29.70 -11.40
C ILE A 299 -0.56 -30.56 -11.37
N VAL A 300 0.54 -30.01 -10.85
CA VAL A 300 1.78 -30.73 -10.57
C VAL A 300 1.94 -30.86 -9.06
N LEU A 301 1.98 -32.11 -8.59
CA LEU A 301 2.23 -32.44 -7.17
C LEU A 301 3.56 -33.17 -7.01
N PRO A 302 4.30 -32.98 -5.91
CA PRO A 302 5.56 -33.67 -5.65
C PRO A 302 5.36 -35.18 -5.65
N SER A 303 6.35 -35.95 -6.12
CA SER A 303 6.26 -37.42 -6.15
C SER A 303 6.12 -38.06 -4.76
N ILE A 304 6.47 -37.32 -3.70
CA ILE A 304 6.29 -37.73 -2.30
C ILE A 304 4.82 -37.62 -1.84
N THR A 305 4.00 -36.81 -2.53
CA THR A 305 2.57 -36.70 -2.25
C THR A 305 1.86 -37.95 -2.76
N PRO A 306 1.06 -38.64 -1.93
CA PRO A 306 0.24 -39.77 -2.38
C PRO A 306 -0.66 -39.35 -3.55
N ALA A 307 -0.90 -40.25 -4.49
CA ALA A 307 -1.77 -39.95 -5.62
C ALA A 307 -3.17 -39.53 -5.11
N PRO A 308 -3.67 -38.33 -5.46
CA PRO A 308 -4.97 -37.87 -5.02
C PRO A 308 -6.06 -38.78 -5.57
N ASN A 309 -7.02 -39.15 -4.73
CA ASN A 309 -8.15 -39.97 -5.13
C ASN A 309 -9.15 -39.09 -5.92
N PRO A 310 -9.53 -39.46 -7.15
CA PRO A 310 -10.46 -38.67 -7.98
C PRO A 310 -11.83 -38.41 -7.32
N SER A 311 -12.26 -39.29 -6.43
CA SER A 311 -13.52 -39.23 -5.67
C SER A 311 -13.48 -38.37 -4.41
N ARG A 312 -12.39 -37.63 -4.17
CA ARG A 312 -12.21 -36.80 -2.97
C ARG A 312 -11.81 -35.38 -3.34
N VAL A 313 -12.16 -34.44 -2.47
CA VAL A 313 -11.74 -33.03 -2.58
C VAL A 313 -10.45 -32.83 -1.80
N TYR A 314 -9.52 -32.14 -2.43
CA TYR A 314 -8.23 -31.77 -1.85
C TYR A 314 -8.06 -30.27 -1.94
N VAL A 315 -7.29 -29.69 -1.02
CA VAL A 315 -6.87 -28.30 -1.08
C VAL A 315 -5.37 -28.21 -1.32
N LEU A 316 -4.96 -27.31 -2.22
CA LEU A 316 -3.56 -27.08 -2.58
C LEU A 316 -2.90 -26.16 -1.55
N GLY A 317 -1.64 -26.45 -1.24
CA GLY A 317 -0.80 -25.57 -0.41
C GLY A 317 0.68 -25.84 -0.61
N GLY A 318 1.52 -25.27 0.25
CA GLY A 318 2.98 -25.43 0.19
C GLY A 318 3.58 -24.66 -0.98
N GLY A 319 3.15 -23.41 -1.19
CA GLY A 319 3.66 -22.56 -2.26
C GLY A 319 3.02 -22.87 -3.61
N VAL A 320 1.73 -22.62 -3.72
CA VAL A 320 0.97 -22.81 -4.96
C VAL A 320 1.38 -21.75 -5.98
N THR A 321 1.77 -22.19 -7.17
CA THR A 321 2.16 -21.33 -8.31
C THR A 321 1.26 -21.65 -9.50
N LEU A 322 0.75 -20.62 -10.17
CA LEU A 322 -0.11 -20.70 -11.34
C LEU A 322 0.65 -20.12 -12.54
N THR A 323 0.65 -20.84 -13.65
CA THR A 323 1.32 -20.47 -14.90
C THR A 323 0.36 -20.73 -16.06
N PRO A 324 0.22 -19.80 -17.02
CA PRO A 324 -0.60 -20.04 -18.21
C PRO A 324 0.07 -21.12 -19.07
N LEU A 325 -0.70 -22.10 -19.54
CA LEU A 325 -0.28 -23.03 -20.59
C LEU A 325 -0.61 -22.36 -21.93
N GLY A 326 0.38 -22.19 -22.79
CA GLY A 326 0.18 -21.64 -24.14
C GLY A 326 -0.94 -22.37 -24.87
N ALA A 327 -1.84 -21.61 -25.50
CA ALA A 327 -2.98 -22.15 -26.23
C ALA A 327 -2.52 -22.74 -27.56
N ASP A 328 -2.10 -24.00 -27.57
CA ASP A 328 -2.06 -24.76 -28.82
C ASP A 328 -3.49 -25.16 -29.18
N ALA A 329 -3.99 -24.51 -30.23
CA ALA A 329 -5.34 -24.63 -30.72
C ALA A 329 -5.55 -26.00 -31.39
N GLN A 330 -5.77 -27.08 -30.61
CA GLN A 330 -6.43 -28.29 -31.12
C GLN A 330 -6.93 -29.33 -30.11
N ASP A 331 -6.86 -29.11 -28.79
CA ASP A 331 -7.45 -30.04 -27.81
C ASP A 331 -8.12 -29.29 -26.64
N GLU A 332 -9.03 -29.96 -25.92
CA GLU A 332 -9.58 -29.59 -24.59
C GLU A 332 -8.49 -29.51 -23.49
N ALA A 333 -7.29 -29.05 -23.83
CA ALA A 333 -6.18 -28.94 -22.91
C ALA A 333 -6.46 -27.83 -21.88
N PRO A 334 -6.15 -28.08 -20.60
CA PRO A 334 -6.31 -27.06 -19.57
C PRO A 334 -5.42 -25.85 -19.87
N ALA A 335 -6.02 -24.66 -19.89
CA ALA A 335 -5.33 -23.39 -20.13
C ALA A 335 -4.35 -22.98 -19.00
N TRP A 336 -4.36 -23.70 -17.89
CA TRP A 336 -3.66 -23.32 -16.65
C TRP A 336 -2.89 -24.49 -16.06
N LEU A 337 -1.67 -24.20 -15.60
CA LEU A 337 -0.82 -25.11 -14.84
C LEU A 337 -0.67 -24.58 -13.40
N LEU A 338 -1.00 -25.40 -12.41
CA LEU A 338 -0.79 -25.15 -10.99
C LEU A 338 0.29 -26.09 -10.45
N SER A 339 1.37 -25.56 -9.87
CA SER A 339 2.34 -26.36 -9.11
C SER A 339 2.20 -26.07 -7.63
N ALA A 340 2.03 -27.11 -6.80
CA ALA A 340 1.85 -26.96 -5.36
C ALA A 340 2.77 -27.91 -4.59
N GLY A 341 3.30 -27.50 -3.43
CA GLY A 341 4.16 -28.34 -2.60
C GLY A 341 3.44 -29.38 -1.76
N ARG A 342 2.11 -29.25 -1.57
CA ARG A 342 1.26 -30.21 -0.86
C ARG A 342 -0.17 -30.21 -1.39
N ALA A 343 -0.85 -31.34 -1.22
CA ALA A 343 -2.29 -31.46 -1.35
C ALA A 343 -2.86 -32.10 -0.07
N ARG A 344 -3.77 -31.40 0.62
CA ARG A 344 -4.42 -31.90 1.84
C ARG A 344 -5.84 -32.33 1.51
N ARG A 345 -6.19 -33.57 1.86
CA ARG A 345 -7.57 -34.05 1.73
C ARG A 345 -8.50 -33.29 2.67
N LEU A 346 -9.61 -32.80 2.13
CA LEU A 346 -10.68 -32.20 2.93
C LEU A 346 -11.63 -33.28 3.44
N ASN A 347 -12.18 -33.08 4.64
CA ASN A 347 -13.30 -33.87 5.13
C ASN A 347 -14.63 -33.43 4.48
N ALA A 348 -15.72 -34.17 4.71
CA ALA A 348 -17.00 -33.90 4.05
C ALA A 348 -17.59 -32.52 4.40
N GLN A 349 -17.37 -32.03 5.64
CA GLN A 349 -17.86 -30.73 6.09
C GLN A 349 -17.03 -29.58 5.50
N GLU A 350 -15.71 -29.72 5.45
CA GLU A 350 -14.81 -28.76 4.80
C GLU A 350 -15.06 -28.70 3.28
N ALA A 351 -15.28 -29.86 2.64
CA ALA A 351 -15.56 -29.94 1.21
C ALA A 351 -16.90 -29.29 0.83
N ALA A 352 -17.86 -29.20 1.76
CA ALA A 352 -19.15 -28.55 1.51
C ALA A 352 -19.02 -27.04 1.21
N ALA A 353 -17.93 -26.40 1.66
CA ALA A 353 -17.62 -25.01 1.32
C ALA A 353 -17.17 -24.82 -0.14
N TRP A 354 -16.88 -25.91 -0.87
CA TRP A 354 -16.38 -25.94 -2.25
C TRP A 354 -17.42 -26.58 -3.17
N SER A 355 -18.61 -26.00 -3.18
CA SER A 355 -19.80 -26.55 -3.84
C SER A 355 -19.71 -26.67 -5.37
N GLY A 356 -18.70 -26.07 -5.99
CA GLY A 356 -18.45 -26.17 -7.43
C GLY A 356 -17.68 -27.44 -7.82
N LEU A 357 -17.03 -28.12 -6.87
CA LEU A 357 -16.30 -29.36 -7.12
C LEU A 357 -17.24 -30.57 -6.97
N LYS A 358 -17.30 -31.41 -8.01
CA LYS A 358 -18.12 -32.64 -8.04
C LYS A 358 -17.21 -33.87 -8.00
N PRO A 359 -16.97 -34.49 -6.83
CA PRO A 359 -16.15 -35.69 -6.74
C PRO A 359 -16.88 -36.88 -7.39
N ALA A 360 -16.16 -37.71 -8.15
CA ALA A 360 -16.73 -38.93 -8.72
C ALA A 360 -17.19 -39.88 -7.60
N LEU A 361 -18.41 -40.43 -7.67
CA LEU A 361 -18.90 -41.40 -6.69
C LEU A 361 -18.04 -42.68 -6.72
N PRO A 362 -17.63 -43.24 -5.55
CA PRO A 362 -16.79 -44.44 -5.53
C PRO A 362 -17.57 -45.69 -6.00
N GLU A 363 -17.04 -46.38 -7.00
CA GLU A 363 -17.48 -47.71 -7.42
C GLU A 363 -17.16 -48.74 -6.32
N SER A 364 -18.13 -49.07 -5.47
CA SER A 364 -18.18 -50.34 -4.72
C SER A 364 -19.51 -50.44 -3.96
N ALA A 365 -20.50 -51.09 -4.58
CA ALA A 365 -21.50 -51.93 -3.91
C ALA A 365 -22.55 -52.47 -4.90
N VAL A 366 -22.17 -53.36 -5.83
CA VAL A 366 -23.07 -54.42 -6.31
C VAL A 366 -22.24 -55.65 -6.65
N SER A 367 -22.04 -56.53 -5.66
CA SER A 367 -21.70 -57.92 -5.90
C SER A 367 -23.01 -58.68 -6.11
N GLY A 368 -23.19 -59.31 -7.27
CA GLY A 368 -24.24 -60.28 -7.57
C GLY A 368 -23.78 -61.18 -8.71
N PRO A 369 -24.02 -62.51 -8.67
CA PRO A 369 -23.28 -63.47 -9.48
C PRO A 369 -23.78 -63.55 -10.94
N THR A 370 -22.80 -63.72 -11.82
CA THR A 370 -22.78 -64.36 -13.14
C THR A 370 -24.12 -64.77 -13.76
N GLN A 371 -24.48 -64.14 -14.88
CA GLN A 371 -25.11 -64.85 -16.00
C GLN A 371 -24.66 -64.25 -17.34
N THR A 372 -24.16 -65.16 -18.18
CA THR A 372 -23.62 -65.04 -19.53
C THR A 372 -24.62 -64.49 -20.56
N ALA A 373 -24.19 -63.55 -21.42
CA ALA A 373 -24.47 -63.54 -22.86
C ALA A 373 -23.67 -62.46 -23.62
N GLN A 374 -23.40 -62.76 -24.89
CA GLN A 374 -22.55 -62.14 -25.91
C GLN A 374 -22.98 -60.74 -26.42
N PRO A 375 -22.18 -60.09 -27.32
CA PRO A 375 -22.08 -58.63 -27.47
C PRO A 375 -23.13 -57.98 -28.40
N ALA A 376 -23.46 -56.72 -28.06
CA ALA A 376 -24.10 -55.64 -28.83
C ALA A 376 -25.42 -55.94 -29.60
N PRO A 377 -26.44 -55.07 -29.44
CA PRO A 377 -26.47 -53.86 -30.24
C PRO A 377 -26.75 -52.61 -29.40
N ALA A 378 -26.29 -51.45 -29.86
CA ALA A 378 -26.66 -50.16 -29.29
C ALA A 378 -28.18 -49.94 -29.39
N PRO A 379 -28.82 -49.44 -28.32
CA PRO A 379 -29.72 -48.31 -28.51
C PRO A 379 -29.65 -47.26 -27.38
N ASP A 380 -29.87 -46.02 -27.83
CA ASP A 380 -30.32 -44.81 -27.15
C ASP A 380 -29.43 -44.13 -26.11
N ALA A 381 -28.77 -43.07 -26.58
CA ALA A 381 -28.11 -42.05 -25.79
C ALA A 381 -29.03 -41.47 -24.70
N PRO A 382 -28.51 -41.15 -23.49
CA PRO A 382 -29.24 -40.38 -22.49
C PRO A 382 -29.52 -38.99 -23.05
N ARG A 383 -30.79 -38.56 -23.03
CA ARG A 383 -31.16 -37.19 -23.42
C ARG A 383 -30.51 -36.19 -22.45
N PRO A 384 -30.03 -35.03 -22.94
CA PRO A 384 -29.31 -34.07 -22.12
C PRO A 384 -30.22 -33.45 -21.04
N HIS A 385 -29.75 -33.43 -19.80
CA HIS A 385 -30.34 -32.64 -18.73
C HIS A 385 -30.08 -31.15 -19.01
N LEU A 386 -31.14 -30.36 -19.18
CA LEU A 386 -31.01 -28.91 -19.37
C LEU A 386 -30.42 -28.25 -18.12
N SER A 387 -29.40 -27.43 -18.31
CA SER A 387 -28.78 -26.62 -17.28
C SER A 387 -29.69 -25.44 -16.87
N ASP A 388 -29.52 -24.91 -15.65
CA ASP A 388 -30.29 -23.76 -15.16
C ASP A 388 -30.31 -22.53 -16.11
N PRO A 389 -29.22 -22.12 -16.80
CA PRO A 389 -29.29 -21.02 -17.77
C PRO A 389 -30.11 -21.37 -19.02
N GLU A 390 -30.10 -22.62 -19.48
CA GLU A 390 -30.94 -23.08 -20.59
C GLU A 390 -32.42 -23.11 -20.20
N ILE A 391 -32.72 -23.50 -18.96
CA ILE A 391 -34.07 -23.44 -18.39
C ILE A 391 -34.54 -21.98 -18.28
N VAL A 392 -33.70 -21.06 -17.79
CA VAL A 392 -34.04 -19.62 -17.73
C VAL A 392 -34.27 -19.03 -19.13
N ALA A 393 -33.45 -19.39 -20.12
CA ALA A 393 -33.64 -18.95 -21.49
C ALA A 393 -34.95 -19.47 -22.10
N SER A 394 -35.29 -20.74 -21.84
CA SER A 394 -36.53 -21.37 -22.32
C SER A 394 -37.79 -20.79 -21.65
N LEU A 395 -37.73 -20.54 -20.33
CA LEU A 395 -38.78 -19.87 -19.56
C LEU A 395 -39.00 -18.43 -20.06
N ARG A 396 -37.93 -17.66 -20.25
CA ARG A 396 -37.97 -16.30 -20.79
C ARG A 396 -38.65 -16.28 -22.16
N GLN A 397 -38.23 -17.14 -23.08
CA GLN A 397 -38.79 -17.19 -24.43
C GLN A 397 -40.29 -17.55 -24.43
N SER A 398 -40.72 -18.43 -23.54
CA SER A 398 -42.12 -18.85 -23.41
C SER A 398 -43.00 -17.75 -22.78
N LEU A 399 -42.47 -17.03 -21.79
CA LEU A 399 -43.14 -15.90 -21.16
C LEU A 399 -43.23 -14.68 -22.08
N GLU A 400 -42.20 -14.40 -22.88
CA GLU A 400 -42.25 -13.35 -23.91
C GLU A 400 -43.29 -13.67 -25.01
N ARG A 401 -43.43 -14.94 -25.40
CA ARG A 401 -44.50 -15.39 -26.31
C ARG A 401 -45.88 -15.18 -25.68
N THR A 402 -46.02 -15.44 -24.38
CA THR A 402 -47.25 -15.23 -23.62
C THR A 402 -47.58 -13.73 -23.49
N ALA A 403 -46.55 -12.89 -23.28
CA ALA A 403 -46.68 -11.44 -23.25
C ALA A 403 -47.16 -10.88 -24.59
N ARG A 404 -46.60 -11.40 -25.70
CA ARG A 404 -46.98 -11.03 -27.08
C ARG A 404 -48.44 -11.36 -27.41
N SER A 405 -48.98 -12.41 -26.82
CA SER A 405 -50.40 -12.78 -26.98
C SER A 405 -51.32 -12.13 -25.93
N HIS A 406 -50.83 -11.17 -25.14
CA HIS A 406 -51.54 -10.57 -24.01
C HIS A 406 -52.14 -11.61 -23.03
N GLY A 407 -51.48 -12.76 -22.88
CA GLY A 407 -51.94 -13.88 -22.07
C GLY A 407 -51.37 -13.90 -20.65
N ARG A 408 -51.86 -14.84 -19.82
CA ARG A 408 -51.25 -15.25 -18.55
C ARG A 408 -51.06 -16.77 -18.57
N VAL A 409 -50.02 -17.26 -17.90
CA VAL A 409 -49.67 -18.69 -17.95
C VAL A 409 -49.42 -19.24 -16.54
N THR A 410 -49.82 -20.48 -16.30
CA THR A 410 -49.50 -21.18 -15.05
C THR A 410 -48.13 -21.83 -15.14
N TRP A 411 -47.47 -22.00 -13.99
CA TRP A 411 -46.17 -22.68 -13.93
C TRP A 411 -46.20 -24.10 -14.51
N SER A 412 -47.27 -24.86 -14.26
CA SER A 412 -47.45 -26.20 -14.83
C SER A 412 -47.51 -26.18 -16.36
N THR A 413 -48.10 -25.13 -16.95
CA THR A 413 -48.17 -24.98 -18.41
C THR A 413 -46.81 -24.62 -19.01
N LEU A 414 -46.00 -23.82 -18.31
CA LEU A 414 -44.62 -23.51 -18.75
C LEU A 414 -43.72 -24.73 -18.68
N VAL A 415 -43.77 -25.51 -17.59
CA VAL A 415 -42.98 -26.74 -17.47
C VAL A 415 -43.37 -27.74 -18.56
N ARG A 416 -44.67 -27.89 -18.86
CA ARG A 416 -45.14 -28.74 -19.96
C ARG A 416 -44.68 -28.24 -21.33
N ALA A 417 -44.59 -26.92 -21.54
CA ALA A 417 -44.08 -26.35 -22.79
C ALA A 417 -42.57 -26.60 -23.00
N MET A 418 -41.82 -26.95 -21.94
CA MET A 418 -40.40 -27.31 -22.00
C MET A 418 -40.14 -28.81 -22.32
N GLY A 419 -41.20 -29.63 -22.45
CA GLY A 419 -41.14 -31.06 -22.78
C GLY A 419 -41.02 -31.99 -21.57
N ASP A 420 -41.57 -33.21 -21.68
CA ASP A 420 -41.65 -34.23 -20.61
C ASP A 420 -40.29 -34.86 -20.25
N GLY A 421 -39.40 -34.06 -19.66
CA GLY A 421 -38.10 -34.50 -19.16
C GLY A 421 -37.55 -33.70 -17.98
N ALA A 422 -38.34 -32.80 -17.38
CA ALA A 422 -37.91 -32.06 -16.20
C ALA A 422 -38.24 -32.84 -14.93
N GLU A 423 -37.20 -33.15 -14.13
CA GLU A 423 -37.37 -33.48 -12.70
C GLU A 423 -38.33 -32.49 -12.02
N PRO A 424 -39.06 -32.90 -10.98
CA PRO A 424 -39.93 -32.00 -10.23
C PRO A 424 -39.12 -30.80 -9.69
N ILE A 425 -39.30 -29.63 -10.30
CA ILE A 425 -38.61 -28.40 -9.89
C ILE A 425 -39.14 -28.00 -8.50
N THR A 426 -38.27 -28.05 -7.50
CA THR A 426 -38.64 -27.67 -6.12
C THR A 426 -39.02 -26.17 -6.05
N PRO A 427 -39.87 -25.75 -5.07
CA PRO A 427 -40.25 -24.35 -4.91
C PRO A 427 -39.05 -23.40 -4.75
N GLU A 428 -37.98 -23.84 -4.09
CA GLU A 428 -36.76 -23.05 -3.88
C GLU A 428 -35.95 -22.89 -5.17
N ARG A 429 -35.87 -23.94 -5.99
CA ARG A 429 -35.24 -23.88 -7.32
C ARG A 429 -36.06 -23.02 -8.28
N ARG A 430 -37.40 -23.10 -8.20
CA ARG A 430 -38.32 -22.23 -8.95
C ARG A 430 -38.08 -20.76 -8.62
N LEU A 431 -37.95 -20.40 -7.35
CA LEU A 431 -37.68 -19.01 -6.95
C LEU A 431 -36.35 -18.51 -7.53
N LYS A 432 -35.28 -19.32 -7.43
CA LYS A 432 -33.96 -18.99 -8.00
C LYS A 432 -34.00 -18.76 -9.51
N LEU A 433 -34.72 -19.60 -10.25
CA LEU A 433 -34.86 -19.47 -11.71
C LEU A 433 -35.64 -18.19 -12.09
N LEU A 434 -36.67 -17.82 -11.33
CA LEU A 434 -37.44 -16.60 -11.58
C LEU A 434 -36.66 -15.32 -11.24
N VAL A 435 -35.87 -15.35 -10.15
CA VAL A 435 -34.97 -14.24 -9.78
C VAL A 435 -33.86 -14.09 -10.83
N ALA A 436 -33.23 -15.18 -11.26
CA ALA A 436 -32.23 -15.15 -12.33
C ALA A 436 -32.80 -14.66 -13.67
N MET A 437 -34.09 -14.90 -13.92
CA MET A 437 -34.78 -14.44 -15.12
C MET A 437 -35.05 -12.93 -15.10
N ASP A 438 -35.48 -12.37 -13.98
CA ASP A 438 -35.85 -10.95 -13.88
C ASP A 438 -34.69 -10.04 -13.43
N PHE A 439 -33.51 -10.60 -13.16
CA PHE A 439 -32.30 -9.83 -12.82
C PHE A 439 -31.52 -9.37 -14.08
N PRO A 440 -31.02 -8.12 -14.14
CA PRO A 440 -31.20 -7.04 -13.17
C PRO A 440 -32.53 -6.30 -13.36
N ARG A 441 -33.10 -5.79 -12.24
CA ARG A 441 -34.29 -4.94 -12.27
C ARG A 441 -33.94 -3.58 -12.88
N ALA A 442 -34.29 -3.38 -14.14
CA ALA A 442 -34.04 -2.15 -14.88
C ALA A 442 -35.35 -1.52 -15.38
N GLN A 443 -35.41 -0.19 -15.44
CA GLN A 443 -36.66 0.53 -15.80
C GLN A 443 -37.07 0.32 -17.26
N ASP A 444 -36.20 -0.21 -18.10
CA ASP A 444 -36.39 -0.49 -19.52
C ASP A 444 -36.75 -1.95 -19.82
N ARG A 445 -36.83 -2.83 -18.81
CA ARG A 445 -37.19 -4.25 -18.97
C ARG A 445 -38.42 -4.62 -18.13
N PRO A 446 -39.36 -5.42 -18.66
CA PRO A 446 -40.50 -5.88 -17.87
C PRO A 446 -40.13 -7.07 -16.98
N MET A 447 -40.73 -7.17 -15.80
CA MET A 447 -40.65 -8.40 -15.00
C MET A 447 -41.56 -9.48 -15.59
N LEU A 448 -40.96 -10.50 -16.21
CA LEU A 448 -41.70 -11.56 -16.90
C LEU A 448 -42.36 -12.53 -15.91
N SER A 449 -41.85 -12.63 -14.67
CA SER A 449 -42.53 -13.39 -13.61
C SER A 449 -43.92 -12.85 -13.26
N ALA A 450 -44.24 -11.59 -13.60
CA ALA A 450 -45.58 -11.01 -13.43
C ALA A 450 -46.65 -11.65 -14.34
N LEU A 451 -46.26 -12.37 -15.39
CA LEU A 451 -47.21 -13.07 -16.27
C LEU A 451 -47.67 -14.43 -15.72
N LEU A 452 -47.08 -14.87 -14.60
CA LEU A 452 -47.44 -16.12 -13.93
C LEU A 452 -48.72 -15.95 -13.10
N THR A 453 -49.66 -16.88 -13.26
CA THR A 453 -50.87 -16.98 -12.43
C THR A 453 -50.98 -18.33 -11.73
N THR A 454 -51.60 -18.34 -10.55
CA THR A 454 -51.92 -19.55 -9.77
C THR A 454 -53.42 -19.84 -9.69
N GLY A 455 -54.24 -19.19 -10.54
CA GLY A 455 -55.68 -19.47 -10.65
C GLY A 455 -56.63 -18.38 -10.14
N GLY A 456 -56.16 -17.14 -9.98
CA GLY A 456 -57.00 -15.97 -9.66
C GLY A 456 -56.46 -14.64 -10.24
N ASP A 457 -57.21 -13.55 -10.07
CA ASP A 457 -56.88 -12.19 -10.57
C ASP A 457 -55.74 -11.49 -9.78
N GLY A 458 -55.21 -12.14 -8.75
CA GLY A 458 -54.09 -11.65 -7.94
C GLY A 458 -52.69 -12.07 -8.47
N PRO A 459 -51.61 -11.55 -7.85
CA PRO A 459 -50.25 -11.98 -8.14
C PRO A 459 -50.04 -13.39 -7.59
N ALA A 460 -49.15 -14.17 -8.21
CA ALA A 460 -48.80 -15.48 -7.69
C ALA A 460 -48.11 -15.36 -6.31
N SER A 461 -48.32 -16.33 -5.41
CA SER A 461 -47.88 -16.25 -4.00
C SER A 461 -46.37 -16.00 -3.81
N PHE A 462 -45.54 -16.47 -4.73
CA PHE A 462 -44.07 -16.29 -4.72
C PHE A 462 -43.62 -14.94 -5.33
N PHE A 463 -44.53 -14.12 -5.89
CA PHE A 463 -44.17 -12.87 -6.55
C PHE A 463 -43.58 -11.84 -5.57
N ALA A 464 -44.06 -11.82 -4.32
CA ALA A 464 -43.49 -10.99 -3.26
C ALA A 464 -42.06 -11.42 -2.89
N ASP A 465 -41.80 -12.72 -2.89
CA ASP A 465 -40.47 -13.28 -2.62
C ASP A 465 -39.48 -12.94 -3.75
N VAL A 466 -39.92 -13.03 -5.01
CA VAL A 466 -39.13 -12.59 -6.18
C VAL A 466 -38.78 -11.09 -6.09
N LEU A 467 -39.73 -10.24 -5.70
CA LEU A 467 -39.47 -8.80 -5.52
C LEU A 467 -38.46 -8.53 -4.40
N THR A 468 -38.50 -9.30 -3.31
CA THR A 468 -37.58 -9.15 -2.18
C THR A 468 -36.15 -9.53 -2.58
N GLU A 469 -35.97 -10.66 -3.27
CA GLU A 469 -34.66 -11.13 -3.74
C GLU A 469 -34.05 -10.25 -4.85
N LEU A 470 -34.87 -9.53 -5.62
CA LEU A 470 -34.43 -8.55 -6.62
C LEU A 470 -34.11 -7.16 -6.03
N GLY A 471 -34.07 -7.03 -4.69
CA GLY A 471 -33.69 -5.81 -3.98
C GLY A 471 -34.85 -4.91 -3.54
N GLY A 472 -36.08 -5.43 -3.52
CA GLY A 472 -37.24 -4.77 -2.92
C GLY A 472 -37.19 -4.76 -1.38
N ALA A 473 -37.89 -3.81 -0.75
CA ALA A 473 -37.95 -3.72 0.71
C ALA A 473 -38.60 -4.99 1.31
N PRO A 474 -38.02 -5.61 2.35
CA PRO A 474 -38.62 -6.78 2.99
C PRO A 474 -39.94 -6.40 3.68
N GLY A 475 -40.97 -7.24 3.56
CA GLY A 475 -42.26 -7.06 4.24
C GLY A 475 -43.36 -6.32 3.47
N LEU A 476 -43.30 -6.31 2.12
CA LEU A 476 -44.35 -5.72 1.27
C LEU A 476 -45.74 -6.29 1.60
N SER A 477 -46.74 -5.42 1.74
CA SER A 477 -48.12 -5.86 1.93
C SER A 477 -48.67 -6.53 0.67
N SER A 478 -49.64 -7.42 0.84
CA SER A 478 -50.31 -8.11 -0.28
C SER A 478 -50.93 -7.13 -1.30
N GLN A 479 -51.40 -5.96 -0.84
CA GLN A 479 -51.93 -4.89 -1.70
C GLN A 479 -50.83 -4.20 -2.51
N GLU A 480 -49.64 -3.96 -1.93
CA GLU A 480 -48.51 -3.36 -2.65
C GLU A 480 -47.91 -4.31 -3.68
N ALA A 481 -47.80 -5.59 -3.35
CA ALA A 481 -47.38 -6.63 -4.29
C ALA A 481 -48.35 -6.76 -5.47
N HIS A 482 -49.66 -6.66 -5.24
CA HIS A 482 -50.68 -6.66 -6.31
C HIS A 482 -50.61 -5.41 -7.19
N ARG A 483 -50.37 -4.23 -6.61
CA ARG A 483 -50.18 -2.99 -7.39
C ARG A 483 -48.95 -3.07 -8.30
N ILE A 484 -47.81 -3.57 -7.78
CA ILE A 484 -46.57 -3.73 -8.55
C ILE A 484 -46.78 -4.78 -9.65
N HIS A 485 -47.47 -5.87 -9.35
CA HIS A 485 -47.82 -6.91 -10.32
C HIS A 485 -48.59 -6.36 -11.53
N LEU A 486 -49.64 -5.55 -11.30
CA LEU A 486 -50.42 -4.96 -12.39
C LEU A 486 -49.58 -4.00 -13.25
N GLN A 487 -48.69 -3.22 -12.63
CA GLN A 487 -47.79 -2.30 -13.34
C GLN A 487 -46.79 -3.05 -14.23
N GLU A 488 -46.21 -4.14 -13.72
CA GLU A 488 -45.24 -4.95 -14.48
C GLU A 488 -45.92 -5.79 -15.58
N LEU A 489 -47.15 -6.24 -15.35
CA LEU A 489 -47.94 -6.96 -16.35
C LEU A 489 -48.27 -6.07 -17.56
N GLU A 490 -48.70 -4.83 -17.33
CA GLU A 490 -48.95 -3.87 -18.41
C GLU A 490 -47.66 -3.47 -19.14
N ARG A 491 -46.55 -3.37 -18.41
CA ARG A 491 -45.22 -3.11 -18.98
C ARG A 491 -44.74 -4.27 -19.86
N ALA A 492 -44.96 -5.52 -19.45
CA ALA A 492 -44.60 -6.71 -20.23
C ALA A 492 -45.33 -6.78 -21.57
N TYR A 493 -46.63 -6.50 -21.58
CA TYR A 493 -47.41 -6.44 -22.81
C TYR A 493 -46.91 -5.35 -23.77
N ARG A 494 -46.60 -4.18 -23.24
CA ARG A 494 -46.11 -3.05 -24.04
C ARG A 494 -44.74 -3.33 -24.67
N LEU A 495 -43.80 -3.87 -23.90
CA LEU A 495 -42.40 -4.03 -24.33
C LEU A 495 -42.17 -5.28 -25.18
N CYS A 496 -42.87 -6.39 -24.93
CA CYS A 496 -42.70 -7.61 -25.71
C CYS A 496 -43.48 -7.62 -27.03
N GLY A 497 -44.51 -6.77 -27.19
CA GLY A 497 -45.38 -6.73 -28.37
C GLY A 497 -44.75 -6.16 -29.66
N GLY A 498 -43.56 -5.57 -29.62
CA GLY A 498 -43.02 -4.78 -30.73
C GLY A 498 -41.62 -5.15 -31.22
N ARG A 499 -41.46 -6.25 -32.00
CA ARG A 499 -40.47 -6.40 -33.10
C ARG A 499 -40.36 -7.85 -33.61
N ALA A 500 -40.61 -8.06 -34.90
CA ALA A 500 -40.20 -9.26 -35.65
C ALA A 500 -39.86 -8.86 -37.09
N ALA A 501 -38.58 -9.00 -37.51
CA ALA A 501 -38.15 -9.19 -38.91
C ALA A 501 -36.61 -9.26 -39.04
N GLU A 502 -36.13 -10.33 -39.70
CA GLU A 502 -34.85 -10.47 -40.47
C GLU A 502 -33.52 -10.61 -39.69
N ALA A 503 -32.48 -11.36 -40.10
CA ALA A 503 -32.25 -12.50 -41.01
C ALA A 503 -30.74 -12.90 -40.85
N SER A 504 -30.38 -14.17 -41.05
CA SER A 504 -29.00 -14.71 -41.08
C SER A 504 -28.49 -14.81 -42.54
N PRO A 505 -27.17 -14.91 -42.86
CA PRO A 505 -26.56 -16.22 -43.25
C PRO A 505 -25.01 -16.35 -43.02
N ARG A 506 -24.45 -17.55 -42.69
CA ARG A 506 -23.74 -18.63 -43.47
C ARG A 506 -22.21 -18.55 -43.64
N ARG A 507 -21.62 -19.76 -43.77
CA ARG A 507 -20.26 -20.27 -43.51
C ARG A 507 -19.70 -20.91 -44.79
N GLU A 508 -18.39 -20.95 -44.99
CA GLU A 508 -17.74 -21.82 -46.01
C GLU A 508 -16.34 -22.29 -45.59
N VAL A 509 -15.91 -23.44 -46.14
CA VAL A 509 -14.89 -24.42 -45.70
C VAL A 509 -13.86 -24.64 -46.82
N ALA A 510 -12.61 -25.00 -46.49
CA ALA A 510 -11.66 -25.90 -47.20
C ALA A 510 -10.20 -25.43 -46.92
N GLU A 511 -9.11 -26.19 -46.92
CA GLU A 511 -8.71 -27.60 -47.00
C GLU A 511 -7.18 -27.60 -46.72
N THR A 512 -6.61 -28.67 -46.16
CA THR A 512 -5.16 -28.95 -46.14
C THR A 512 -4.85 -30.12 -47.07
N PRO A 513 -3.57 -30.31 -47.47
CA PRO A 513 -2.91 -31.53 -46.97
C PRO A 513 -1.39 -31.44 -46.71
N SER A 514 -1.02 -32.30 -45.76
CA SER A 514 0.23 -33.03 -45.39
C SER A 514 1.45 -32.96 -46.34
N THR A 515 2.72 -33.21 -45.94
CA THR A 515 3.26 -34.41 -45.26
C THR A 515 4.80 -34.28 -45.07
N SER A 516 5.35 -34.92 -44.01
CA SER A 516 6.50 -35.87 -44.03
C SER A 516 7.79 -35.60 -43.19
N ALA A 517 8.15 -36.68 -42.47
CA ALA A 517 9.46 -37.18 -41.99
C ALA A 517 10.21 -36.41 -40.88
N ARG A 518 10.72 -36.94 -39.73
CA ARG A 518 11.00 -38.25 -39.07
C ARG A 518 12.49 -38.29 -38.63
N GLN A 519 12.72 -37.99 -37.32
CA GLN A 519 13.68 -38.61 -36.35
C GLN A 519 15.22 -38.57 -36.60
N PRO A 520 16.10 -38.95 -35.62
CA PRO A 520 16.09 -38.76 -34.15
C PRO A 520 17.49 -38.50 -33.49
N GLN A 521 17.46 -38.16 -32.19
CA GLN A 521 18.36 -38.57 -31.07
C GLN A 521 19.88 -38.27 -31.06
N GLY A 522 20.30 -37.62 -29.96
CA GLY A 522 21.64 -37.70 -29.38
C GLY A 522 21.57 -37.59 -27.85
N VAL A 523 21.67 -38.73 -27.16
CA VAL A 523 21.71 -38.89 -25.70
C VAL A 523 23.15 -38.75 -25.21
N GLN A 524 23.41 -37.94 -24.17
CA GLN A 524 24.56 -38.18 -23.26
C GLN A 524 24.18 -37.98 -21.79
N LYS A 525 24.60 -38.97 -20.99
CA LYS A 525 24.28 -39.23 -19.59
C LYS A 525 25.16 -38.44 -18.61
N ALA A 526 24.50 -38.10 -17.50
CA ALA A 526 24.93 -37.89 -16.12
C ALA A 526 26.37 -38.25 -15.68
N GLN A 527 26.95 -37.39 -14.83
CA GLN A 527 27.88 -37.78 -13.77
C GLN A 527 27.55 -37.03 -12.46
N LYS A 528 27.65 -37.77 -11.35
CA LYS A 528 27.24 -37.43 -9.99
C LYS A 528 28.39 -37.86 -9.07
N TYR A 529 28.91 -36.97 -8.21
CA TYR A 529 29.51 -37.32 -6.91
C TYR A 529 29.33 -36.14 -5.93
N PRO A 530 29.14 -36.39 -4.62
CA PRO A 530 28.77 -35.37 -3.64
C PRO A 530 30.03 -34.76 -3.00
N ALA A 531 30.16 -33.44 -3.01
CA ALA A 531 31.21 -32.72 -2.30
C ALA A 531 30.69 -32.22 -0.94
N VAL A 532 31.49 -32.44 0.10
CA VAL A 532 31.40 -31.74 1.39
C VAL A 532 31.35 -30.24 1.10
N ARG A 533 30.25 -29.58 1.47
CA ARG A 533 30.06 -28.15 1.19
C ARG A 533 30.96 -27.32 2.10
N GLU A 534 31.98 -26.69 1.52
CA GLU A 534 32.65 -25.56 2.16
C GLU A 534 31.61 -24.46 2.45
N PRO A 535 31.70 -23.77 3.60
CA PRO A 535 30.77 -22.70 3.96
C PRO A 535 30.86 -21.56 2.94
N ILE A 536 29.70 -21.12 2.46
CA ILE A 536 29.59 -20.13 1.39
C ILE A 536 30.04 -18.78 1.92
N SER A 537 30.92 -18.08 1.18
CA SER A 537 31.36 -16.74 1.55
C SER A 537 30.18 -15.74 1.54
N PRO A 538 29.88 -15.06 2.65
CA PRO A 538 28.77 -14.12 2.73
C PRO A 538 29.08 -12.74 2.12
N ALA A 539 30.30 -12.50 1.62
CA ALA A 539 30.77 -11.16 1.22
C ALA A 539 29.98 -10.54 0.05
N GLY A 540 29.36 -11.35 -0.82
CA GLY A 540 28.55 -10.90 -1.97
C GLY A 540 27.05 -11.24 -1.89
N LEU A 541 26.58 -11.84 -0.79
CA LEU A 541 25.19 -12.27 -0.67
C LEU A 541 24.26 -11.13 -0.22
N PRO A 542 22.99 -11.13 -0.66
CA PRO A 542 22.00 -10.15 -0.20
C PRO A 542 21.86 -10.14 1.32
N THR A 543 21.95 -8.96 1.94
CA THR A 543 21.84 -8.78 3.40
C THR A 543 20.56 -9.40 3.97
N LEU A 544 19.45 -9.34 3.23
CA LEU A 544 18.18 -9.93 3.65
C LEU A 544 18.26 -11.45 3.82
N GLN A 545 18.98 -12.15 2.95
CA GLN A 545 19.15 -13.60 3.02
C GLN A 545 19.93 -14.00 4.28
N LEU A 546 21.01 -13.27 4.58
CA LEU A 546 21.81 -13.48 5.78
C LEU A 546 21.02 -13.16 7.05
N VAL A 547 20.22 -12.08 7.03
CA VAL A 547 19.35 -11.68 8.16
C VAL A 547 18.26 -12.72 8.42
N LEU A 548 17.61 -13.25 7.39
CA LEU A 548 16.57 -14.27 7.54
C LEU A 548 17.15 -15.57 8.13
N ALA A 549 18.30 -16.02 7.63
CA ALA A 549 18.99 -17.20 8.15
C ALA A 549 19.39 -17.04 9.62
N LEU A 550 19.97 -15.88 9.99
CA LEU A 550 20.32 -15.57 11.38
C LEU A 550 19.08 -15.49 12.28
N ARG A 551 18.02 -14.80 11.83
CA ARG A 551 16.78 -14.61 12.60
C ARG A 551 16.06 -15.93 12.86
N GLU A 552 15.98 -16.81 11.85
CA GLU A 552 15.37 -18.13 11.99
C GLU A 552 16.12 -18.98 13.03
N HIS A 553 17.45 -19.02 12.93
CA HIS A 553 18.28 -19.80 13.84
C HIS A 553 18.26 -19.27 15.28
N LEU A 554 18.40 -17.95 15.47
CA LEU A 554 18.35 -17.33 16.80
C LEU A 554 16.99 -17.49 17.47
N ARG A 555 15.90 -17.44 16.69
CA ARG A 555 14.54 -17.71 17.20
C ARG A 555 14.36 -19.17 17.60
N ALA A 556 14.89 -20.11 16.82
CA ALA A 556 14.88 -21.53 17.17
C ALA A 556 15.69 -21.79 18.45
N ARG A 557 16.85 -21.13 18.60
CA ARG A 557 17.68 -21.22 19.80
C ARG A 557 16.99 -20.66 21.05
N ALA A 558 16.34 -19.50 20.92
CA ALA A 558 15.56 -18.88 21.99
C ALA A 558 14.42 -19.78 22.49
N LYS A 559 13.72 -20.47 21.56
CA LYS A 559 12.66 -21.44 21.90
C LYS A 559 13.16 -22.64 22.70
N ASN A 560 14.40 -23.06 22.45
CA ASN A 560 15.02 -24.23 23.09
C ASN A 560 15.73 -23.88 24.40
N GLY A 561 15.62 -22.64 24.89
CA GLY A 561 16.14 -22.22 26.21
C GLY A 561 17.64 -21.94 26.27
N ALA A 562 18.35 -21.92 25.14
CA ALA A 562 19.77 -21.61 25.10
C ALA A 562 20.03 -20.09 24.98
N ALA A 563 20.93 -19.57 25.82
CA ALA A 563 21.15 -18.13 26.03
C ALA A 563 22.28 -17.52 25.19
N ASP A 564 23.32 -18.30 24.87
CA ASP A 564 24.52 -17.82 24.19
C ASP A 564 24.77 -18.65 22.91
N VAL A 565 25.11 -17.97 21.82
CA VAL A 565 25.47 -18.56 20.52
C VAL A 565 26.69 -17.83 19.96
N THR A 566 27.72 -18.57 19.54
CA THR A 566 28.92 -17.98 18.93
C THR A 566 28.75 -17.79 17.42
N TRP A 567 29.57 -16.92 16.82
CA TRP A 567 29.63 -16.80 15.36
C TRP A 567 30.07 -18.10 14.67
N ARG A 568 30.83 -18.96 15.36
CA ARG A 568 31.17 -20.32 14.91
C ARG A 568 29.93 -21.17 14.71
N GLU A 569 29.11 -21.27 15.75
CA GLU A 569 27.88 -22.06 15.75
C GLU A 569 26.88 -21.52 14.72
N LEU A 570 26.76 -20.20 14.59
CA LEU A 570 25.93 -19.59 13.54
C LEU A 570 26.44 -19.91 12.13
N SER A 571 27.76 -19.94 11.93
CA SER A 571 28.34 -20.28 10.62
C SER A 571 28.13 -21.74 10.26
N GLU A 572 28.29 -22.65 11.23
CA GLU A 572 28.05 -24.09 11.06
C GLU A 572 26.56 -24.38 10.82
N ALA A 573 25.67 -23.74 11.57
CA ALA A 573 24.23 -24.00 11.49
C ALA A 573 23.57 -23.41 10.25
N THR A 574 24.09 -22.30 9.71
CA THR A 574 23.53 -21.63 8.53
C THR A 574 24.27 -21.98 7.23
N GLY A 575 25.49 -22.54 7.32
CA GLY A 575 26.36 -22.81 6.18
C GLY A 575 27.04 -21.58 5.58
N PHE A 576 26.98 -20.41 6.24
CA PHE A 576 27.63 -19.17 5.81
C PHE A 576 28.87 -18.85 6.65
N ALA A 577 29.97 -18.46 6.02
CA ALA A 577 31.20 -18.10 6.73
C ALA A 577 31.17 -16.67 7.31
N PHE A 578 30.34 -16.41 8.33
CA PHE A 578 30.16 -15.06 8.91
C PHE A 578 31.43 -14.42 9.47
N ARG A 579 32.43 -15.23 9.86
CA ARG A 579 33.74 -14.76 10.32
C ARG A 579 34.54 -13.98 9.29
N LEU A 580 34.19 -14.10 8.01
CA LEU A 580 34.83 -13.36 6.92
C LEU A 580 34.26 -11.94 6.77
N LEU A 581 33.22 -11.58 7.54
CA LEU A 581 32.61 -10.26 7.54
C LEU A 581 33.30 -9.34 8.57
N SER A 582 33.32 -8.05 8.28
CA SER A 582 33.78 -7.05 9.25
C SER A 582 32.80 -6.90 10.41
N ASP A 583 33.30 -6.47 11.57
CA ASP A 583 32.51 -6.17 12.77
C ASP A 583 31.34 -5.21 12.48
N GLU A 584 31.55 -4.21 11.61
CA GLU A 584 30.52 -3.27 11.19
C GLU A 584 29.39 -3.94 10.40
N ARG A 585 29.74 -4.89 9.52
CA ARG A 585 28.77 -5.67 8.73
C ARG A 585 28.03 -6.67 9.61
N CYS A 586 28.71 -7.31 10.57
CA CYS A 586 28.09 -8.15 11.59
C CYS A 586 27.13 -7.36 12.49
N ALA A 587 27.51 -6.14 12.91
CA ALA A 587 26.64 -5.24 13.67
C ALA A 587 25.40 -4.84 12.86
N GLY A 588 25.57 -4.54 11.57
CA GLY A 588 24.47 -4.22 10.66
C GLY A 588 23.50 -5.39 10.42
N LEU A 589 24.03 -6.62 10.33
CA LEU A 589 23.22 -7.84 10.22
C LEU A 589 22.39 -8.07 11.47
N LEU A 590 23.01 -8.04 12.66
CA LEU A 590 22.31 -8.26 13.93
C LEU A 590 21.29 -7.15 14.24
N PHE A 591 21.58 -5.89 13.91
CA PHE A 591 20.58 -4.82 13.99
C PHE A 591 19.34 -5.12 13.14
N ARG A 592 19.53 -5.57 11.89
CA ARG A 592 18.42 -5.93 11.00
C ARG A 592 17.69 -7.21 11.43
N VAL A 593 18.36 -8.13 12.13
CA VAL A 593 17.71 -9.30 12.76
C VAL A 593 16.64 -8.89 13.75
N ASP A 594 16.74 -7.71 14.35
CA ASP A 594 15.78 -7.23 15.36
C ASP A 594 14.77 -6.18 14.81
N GLU A 595 14.77 -5.87 13.50
CA GLU A 595 13.88 -4.87 12.89
C GLU A 595 12.68 -5.47 12.11
N PRO A 596 11.43 -5.01 12.34
CA PRO A 596 10.99 -4.14 13.43
C PRO A 596 10.88 -4.91 14.76
N LEU A 597 11.15 -4.24 15.88
CA LEU A 597 10.84 -4.77 17.21
C LEU A 597 9.30 -4.84 17.33
N HIS A 598 8.72 -6.04 17.22
CA HIS A 598 7.27 -6.27 17.37
C HIS A 598 6.83 -6.05 18.84
N ASP A 599 5.52 -6.08 19.15
CA ASP A 599 4.83 -5.74 20.43
C ASP A 599 5.39 -6.30 21.77
N ARG A 600 6.49 -7.06 21.75
CA ARG A 600 7.22 -7.55 22.95
C ARG A 600 8.66 -7.04 23.07
N GLY A 601 9.18 -6.30 22.09
CA GLY A 601 10.49 -5.63 22.16
C GLY A 601 11.72 -6.55 22.35
N LEU A 602 11.64 -7.81 21.93
CA LEU A 602 12.70 -8.82 22.10
C LEU A 602 13.88 -8.59 21.14
N MET A 603 15.10 -8.65 21.67
CA MET A 603 16.35 -8.38 20.93
C MET A 603 17.19 -9.65 20.76
N TYR A 604 16.96 -10.41 19.69
CA TYR A 604 17.65 -11.68 19.43
C TYR A 604 19.16 -11.51 19.23
N ALA A 605 19.63 -10.33 18.82
CA ALA A 605 21.06 -10.02 18.78
C ALA A 605 21.75 -10.20 20.14
N ALA A 606 21.02 -10.09 21.26
CA ALA A 606 21.57 -10.30 22.59
C ALA A 606 22.03 -11.75 22.83
N LEU A 607 21.52 -12.73 22.07
CA LEU A 607 21.94 -14.13 22.18
C LEU A 607 23.33 -14.39 21.57
N VAL A 608 23.86 -13.46 20.77
CA VAL A 608 25.15 -13.67 20.08
C VAL A 608 26.31 -13.18 20.93
N VAL A 609 27.32 -14.04 21.10
CA VAL A 609 28.57 -13.76 21.83
C VAL A 609 29.79 -13.94 20.94
N ALA A 610 30.90 -13.34 21.35
CA ALA A 610 32.20 -13.67 20.79
C ALA A 610 32.58 -15.13 21.11
N ASP A 611 33.54 -15.67 20.36
CA ASP A 611 34.01 -17.05 20.55
C ASP A 611 34.60 -17.33 21.96
N ASP A 612 34.98 -16.29 22.69
CA ASP A 612 35.45 -16.35 24.08
C ASP A 612 34.32 -16.21 25.13
N GLY A 613 33.05 -16.19 24.68
CA GLY A 613 31.87 -16.06 25.53
C GLY A 613 31.57 -14.63 26.00
N LYS A 614 32.36 -13.63 25.59
CA LYS A 614 32.13 -12.23 25.97
C LYS A 614 31.09 -11.55 25.06
N PRO A 615 30.47 -10.45 25.53
CA PRO A 615 29.62 -9.62 24.67
C PRO A 615 30.39 -9.13 23.44
N LEU A 616 29.69 -9.03 22.30
CA LEU A 616 30.28 -8.52 21.07
C LEU A 616 30.81 -7.08 21.27
N PRO A 617 31.98 -6.72 20.70
CA PRO A 617 32.59 -5.41 20.91
C PRO A 617 31.70 -4.26 20.38
N TYR A 618 30.84 -4.53 19.41
CA TYR A 618 29.87 -3.60 18.82
C TYR A 618 28.45 -3.73 19.39
N PHE A 619 28.22 -4.51 20.45
CA PHE A 619 26.88 -4.71 21.03
C PHE A 619 26.26 -3.41 21.57
N ALA A 620 27.07 -2.55 22.19
CA ALA A 620 26.64 -1.22 22.65
C ALA A 620 26.12 -0.34 21.50
N THR A 621 26.73 -0.45 20.31
CA THR A 621 26.26 0.23 19.09
C THR A 621 24.92 -0.32 18.61
N ILE A 622 24.68 -1.63 18.73
CA ILE A 622 23.38 -2.23 18.39
C ILE A 622 22.28 -1.73 19.35
N LEU A 623 22.55 -1.66 20.66
CA LEU A 623 21.64 -1.08 21.65
C LEU A 623 21.28 0.38 21.32
N GLN A 624 22.29 1.20 21.00
CA GLN A 624 22.12 2.60 20.62
C GLN A 624 21.21 2.75 19.40
N ARG A 625 21.41 1.92 18.38
CA ARG A 625 20.63 1.96 17.14
C ARG A 625 19.16 1.56 17.33
N HIS A 626 18.84 0.72 18.30
CA HIS A 626 17.45 0.41 18.66
C HIS A 626 16.83 1.39 19.67
N GLY A 627 17.56 2.44 20.08
CA GLY A 627 17.11 3.40 21.09
C GLY A 627 17.01 2.82 22.50
N ARG A 628 17.74 1.73 22.79
CA ARG A 628 17.88 1.16 24.14
C ARG A 628 18.92 1.95 24.94
N PRO A 629 18.78 2.04 26.27
CA PRO A 629 19.78 2.72 27.11
C PRO A 629 21.15 2.06 26.94
N VAL A 630 22.16 2.85 26.60
CA VAL A 630 23.54 2.40 26.37
C VAL A 630 24.33 2.64 27.65
N PRO A 631 24.93 1.60 28.25
CA PRO A 631 25.76 1.78 29.43
C PRO A 631 27.13 2.39 29.10
N GLY A 632 27.70 3.13 30.05
CA GLY A 632 28.96 3.87 29.87
C GLY A 632 30.21 3.01 30.06
N LEU A 633 30.10 1.87 30.73
CA LEU A 633 31.21 0.94 31.02
C LEU A 633 31.02 -0.43 30.33
N LEU A 634 32.10 -1.08 29.92
CA LEU A 634 32.07 -2.41 29.28
C LEU A 634 31.42 -3.50 30.17
N SER A 635 31.59 -3.40 31.50
CA SER A 635 30.93 -4.30 32.48
C SER A 635 29.41 -4.14 32.47
N GLU A 636 28.91 -2.94 32.22
CA GLU A 636 27.49 -2.66 32.15
C GLU A 636 26.88 -3.10 30.81
N VAL A 637 27.66 -3.16 29.71
CA VAL A 637 27.24 -3.74 28.42
C VAL A 637 26.93 -5.24 28.57
N HIS A 638 27.74 -5.96 29.35
CA HIS A 638 27.46 -7.36 29.69
C HIS A 638 26.16 -7.50 30.49
N TRP A 639 25.91 -6.62 31.45
CA TRP A 639 24.69 -6.62 32.24
C TRP A 639 23.44 -6.28 31.42
N ALA A 640 23.52 -5.26 30.56
CA ALA A 640 22.45 -4.89 29.63
C ALA A 640 22.11 -6.04 28.67
N ARG A 641 23.12 -6.76 28.17
CA ARG A 641 22.93 -7.98 27.37
C ARG A 641 22.16 -9.05 28.17
N GLN A 642 22.58 -9.34 29.40
CA GLN A 642 21.92 -10.35 30.24
C GLN A 642 20.45 -10.01 30.55
N LEU A 643 20.11 -8.72 30.68
CA LEU A 643 18.73 -8.28 30.81
C LEU A 643 17.89 -8.59 29.57
N GLU A 644 18.42 -8.35 28.35
CA GLU A 644 17.71 -8.68 27.11
C GLU A 644 17.55 -10.20 26.93
N VAL A 645 18.57 -10.99 27.27
CA VAL A 645 18.50 -12.46 27.30
C VAL A 645 17.45 -12.93 28.30
N GLY A 646 17.36 -12.29 29.48
CA GLY A 646 16.32 -12.53 30.47
C GLY A 646 14.92 -12.29 29.91
N ARG A 647 14.68 -11.17 29.23
CA ARG A 647 13.38 -10.87 28.60
C ARG A 647 13.00 -11.90 27.53
N ILE A 648 13.97 -12.38 26.74
CA ILE A 648 13.74 -13.44 25.75
C ILE A 648 13.31 -14.73 26.44
N ARG A 649 14.04 -15.13 27.48
CA ARG A 649 13.72 -16.34 28.27
C ARG A 649 12.33 -16.22 28.91
N ASP A 650 12.02 -15.10 29.54
CA ASP A 650 10.73 -14.90 30.21
C ASP A 650 9.58 -14.93 29.20
N ALA A 651 9.76 -14.33 28.03
CA ALA A 651 8.75 -14.34 26.96
C ALA A 651 8.47 -15.74 26.39
N TYR A 652 9.48 -16.61 26.30
CA TYR A 652 9.31 -17.99 25.85
C TYR A 652 8.89 -18.96 26.96
N THR A 653 9.25 -18.68 28.21
CA THR A 653 8.81 -19.46 29.40
C THR A 653 7.34 -19.20 29.70
N GLU A 654 6.89 -17.95 29.64
CA GLU A 654 5.47 -17.59 29.81
C GLU A 654 4.60 -18.13 28.67
N ALA A 655 5.14 -18.22 27.46
CA ALA A 655 4.46 -18.85 26.32
C ALA A 655 4.37 -20.38 26.42
N GLN A 656 5.14 -21.02 27.31
CA GLN A 656 5.17 -22.47 27.53
C GLN A 656 4.35 -22.92 28.76
N ARG A 657 3.81 -22.00 29.57
CA ARG A 657 2.84 -22.34 30.63
C ARG A 657 1.57 -22.90 29.98
N PRO A 658 1.18 -24.17 30.24
CA PRO A 658 0.00 -24.73 29.60
C PRO A 658 -1.28 -24.09 30.15
N GLN A 659 -2.26 -23.88 29.25
CA GLN A 659 -3.69 -23.75 29.56
C GLN A 659 -4.16 -25.00 30.33
N LYS A 660 -3.88 -25.06 31.64
CA LYS A 660 -4.31 -26.13 32.54
C LYS A 660 -4.89 -25.59 33.86
N ALA A 661 -5.44 -24.38 33.81
CA ALA A 661 -6.18 -23.76 34.91
C ALA A 661 -7.56 -23.28 34.40
N ALA A 662 -8.34 -24.22 33.87
CA ALA A 662 -9.78 -24.06 33.69
C ALA A 662 -10.44 -25.41 34.00
N GLY A 663 -10.66 -25.66 35.30
CA GLY A 663 -11.33 -26.86 35.78
C GLY A 663 -10.81 -27.33 37.13
N ALA A 664 -11.26 -26.69 38.22
CA ALA A 664 -11.66 -27.31 39.50
C ALA A 664 -11.78 -26.24 40.59
N ALA A 665 -12.99 -26.06 41.10
CA ALA A 665 -13.28 -25.40 42.38
C ALA A 665 -13.20 -26.47 43.52
N PRO A 666 -13.22 -26.06 44.81
CA PRO A 666 -12.30 -26.60 45.83
C PRO A 666 -12.92 -27.65 46.75
N ALA A 667 -12.07 -28.40 47.47
CA ALA A 667 -12.46 -29.21 48.62
C ALA A 667 -11.45 -29.06 49.78
N GLU A 668 -12.01 -29.01 50.97
CA GLU A 668 -11.51 -28.57 52.27
C GLU A 668 -10.51 -29.51 53.00
N ALA A 669 -9.79 -28.87 53.92
CA ALA A 669 -9.36 -29.31 55.27
C ALA A 669 -8.28 -30.41 55.44
N ALA A 670 -7.13 -30.03 56.04
CA ALA A 670 -6.92 -30.09 57.50
C ALA A 670 -5.47 -29.73 57.97
N ALA A 671 -5.39 -28.90 59.01
CA ALA A 671 -4.35 -28.70 60.07
C ALA A 671 -2.86 -28.42 59.70
N ILE A 672 -2.23 -27.24 59.86
CA ILE A 672 -1.91 -26.33 61.02
C ILE A 672 -0.86 -26.92 62.01
N PRO A 673 0.09 -26.17 62.64
CA PRO A 673 0.71 -24.83 62.39
C PRO A 673 2.26 -24.79 62.52
N VAL A 674 2.94 -23.68 62.16
CA VAL A 674 3.81 -22.88 63.07
C VAL A 674 3.94 -21.43 62.54
N ALA A 675 3.27 -20.52 63.27
CA ALA A 675 3.61 -19.16 63.72
C ALA A 675 4.23 -18.06 62.80
N GLN A 676 3.49 -16.93 62.81
CA GLN A 676 3.87 -15.49 62.78
C GLN A 676 4.26 -14.90 61.40
N SER A 677 3.77 -13.74 60.94
CA SER A 677 3.20 -12.55 61.60
C SER A 677 2.33 -11.74 60.62
N ASP A 678 1.45 -10.89 61.17
CA ASP A 678 0.52 -9.97 60.51
C ASP A 678 1.04 -9.27 59.23
N SER A 679 0.20 -9.29 58.19
CA SER A 679 0.32 -8.38 57.04
C SER A 679 -0.89 -7.43 57.00
N ALA A 680 -0.60 -6.16 57.26
CA ALA A 680 -1.43 -5.02 56.89
C ALA A 680 -1.51 -4.90 55.35
N PRO A 681 -2.52 -4.21 54.77
CA PRO A 681 -2.74 -4.21 53.32
C PRO A 681 -1.56 -3.53 52.62
N GLN A 682 -0.91 -4.25 51.71
CA GLN A 682 0.08 -3.67 50.79
C GLN A 682 -0.64 -2.74 49.81
N VAL A 683 -0.60 -1.44 50.11
CA VAL A 683 -0.93 -0.38 49.15
C VAL A 683 0.10 -0.40 48.04
N ASP A 684 -0.37 -0.43 46.80
CA ASP A 684 0.45 -0.40 45.59
C ASP A 684 1.25 0.92 45.54
N VAL A 685 2.57 0.82 45.71
CA VAL A 685 3.50 1.95 45.92
C VAL A 685 3.55 2.89 44.69
N SER A 686 3.03 2.47 43.53
CA SER A 686 3.00 3.28 42.30
C SER A 686 1.80 4.25 42.24
N GLU A 687 0.62 3.86 42.71
CA GLU A 687 -0.60 4.68 42.59
C GLU A 687 -0.65 5.77 43.67
N ALA A 688 -0.30 5.44 44.92
CA ALA A 688 -0.19 6.41 46.01
C ALA A 688 0.83 7.53 45.69
N ALA A 689 1.93 7.21 44.99
CA ALA A 689 2.89 8.18 44.52
C ALA A 689 2.33 9.09 43.39
N ALA A 690 1.50 8.54 42.50
CA ALA A 690 0.83 9.29 41.45
C ALA A 690 -0.21 10.27 42.03
N ILE A 691 -1.00 9.82 43.01
CA ILE A 691 -1.97 10.65 43.75
C ILE A 691 -1.24 11.77 44.50
N GLY A 692 -0.17 11.46 45.24
CA GLY A 692 0.65 12.47 45.92
C GLY A 692 1.24 13.52 44.96
N THR A 693 1.64 13.10 43.76
CA THR A 693 2.14 14.02 42.72
C THR A 693 1.03 14.92 42.17
N LEU A 694 -0.19 14.39 41.97
CA LEU A 694 -1.33 15.18 41.51
C LEU A 694 -1.76 16.24 42.53
N THR A 695 -1.78 15.89 43.82
CA THR A 695 -2.03 16.85 44.91
C THR A 695 -0.97 17.97 44.93
N GLY A 696 0.31 17.62 44.74
CA GLY A 696 1.40 18.60 44.65
C GLY A 696 1.29 19.50 43.41
N LEU A 697 0.88 18.96 42.26
CA LEU A 697 0.62 19.74 41.06
C LEU A 697 -0.60 20.66 41.25
N ARG A 698 -1.66 20.21 41.92
CA ARG A 698 -2.81 21.06 42.22
C ARG A 698 -2.41 22.26 43.06
N TRP A 699 -1.63 22.05 44.12
CA TRP A 699 -1.11 23.15 44.95
C TRP A 699 -0.25 24.13 44.15
N ARG A 700 0.62 23.64 43.27
CA ARG A 700 1.43 24.50 42.37
C ARG A 700 0.57 25.30 41.41
N PHE A 701 -0.50 24.71 40.89
CA PHE A 701 -1.44 25.40 40.03
C PHE A 701 -2.18 26.50 40.79
N ASP A 702 -2.64 26.24 42.01
CA ASP A 702 -3.32 27.23 42.83
C ASP A 702 -2.41 28.41 43.17
N ARG A 703 -1.12 28.15 43.42
CA ARG A 703 -0.10 29.19 43.59
C ARG A 703 0.14 29.99 42.32
N ALA A 704 0.26 29.33 41.16
CA ALA A 704 0.41 30.00 39.86
C ALA A 704 -0.82 30.85 39.52
N ARG A 705 -2.02 30.35 39.84
CA ARG A 705 -3.29 31.06 39.72
C ARG A 705 -3.33 32.33 40.58
N GLN A 706 -2.93 32.24 41.84
CA GLN A 706 -2.84 33.41 42.74
C GLN A 706 -1.79 34.43 42.27
N ALA A 707 -0.68 33.96 41.70
CA ALA A 707 0.36 34.81 41.14
C ALA A 707 0.02 35.38 39.75
N GLY A 708 -1.07 34.93 39.12
CA GLY A 708 -1.43 35.29 37.75
C GLY A 708 -0.49 34.73 36.68
N ASP A 709 0.35 33.74 37.01
CA ASP A 709 1.31 33.13 36.09
C ASP A 709 0.63 32.07 35.22
N LEU A 710 0.10 32.52 34.08
CA LEU A 710 -0.58 31.68 33.10
C LEU A 710 0.35 30.61 32.50
N ALA A 711 1.63 30.92 32.30
CA ALA A 711 2.57 29.99 31.70
C ALA A 711 2.86 28.81 32.64
N GLU A 712 3.06 29.09 33.93
CA GLU A 712 3.25 28.04 34.93
C GLU A 712 1.97 27.25 35.17
N ALA A 713 0.81 27.91 35.28
CA ALA A 713 -0.48 27.23 35.43
C ALA A 713 -0.77 26.26 34.27
N LYS A 714 -0.46 26.66 33.03
CA LYS A 714 -0.61 25.80 31.84
C LYS A 714 0.34 24.60 31.85
N ARG A 715 1.62 24.81 32.23
CA ARG A 715 2.61 23.71 32.36
C ARG A 715 2.18 22.69 33.41
N VAL A 716 1.69 23.16 34.54
CA VAL A 716 1.22 22.32 35.65
C VAL A 716 -0.03 21.54 35.24
N TRP A 717 -1.01 22.18 34.61
CA TRP A 717 -2.21 21.52 34.09
C TRP A 717 -1.90 20.42 33.06
N GLN A 718 -1.02 20.69 32.09
CA GLN A 718 -0.61 19.70 31.09
C GLN A 718 0.13 18.50 31.72
N THR A 719 0.92 18.76 32.77
CA THR A 719 1.65 17.70 33.49
C THR A 719 0.68 16.83 34.31
N ALA A 720 -0.31 17.45 34.95
CA ALA A 720 -1.37 16.73 35.66
C ALA A 720 -2.22 15.87 34.70
N GLY A 721 -2.56 16.40 33.51
CA GLY A 721 -3.31 15.65 32.49
C GLY A 721 -2.57 14.41 31.94
N ARG A 722 -1.23 14.46 31.81
CA ARG A 722 -0.43 13.30 31.40
C ARG A 722 -0.40 12.21 32.47
N LEU A 723 -0.29 12.60 33.74
CA LEU A 723 -0.31 11.66 34.87
C LEU A 723 -1.68 11.00 35.02
N TYR A 724 -2.76 11.77 34.83
CA TYR A 724 -4.13 11.29 34.85
C TYR A 724 -4.41 10.20 33.81
N GLY A 725 -3.88 10.33 32.59
CA GLY A 725 -4.14 9.39 31.50
C GLY A 725 -3.28 8.11 31.49
N THR A 726 -2.31 7.94 32.39
CA THR A 726 -1.31 6.86 32.28
C THR A 726 -1.03 6.06 33.56
N LYS A 727 -1.43 6.56 34.75
CA LYS A 727 -0.98 5.97 36.03
C LYS A 727 -2.05 5.82 37.13
N LEU A 728 -3.33 6.10 36.85
CA LEU A 728 -4.41 6.03 37.83
C LEU A 728 -5.47 5.00 37.44
N THR A 729 -6.06 4.32 38.42
CA THR A 729 -7.24 3.47 38.25
C THR A 729 -8.49 4.28 37.87
N PRO A 730 -9.50 3.66 37.21
CA PRO A 730 -10.74 4.34 36.81
C PRO A 730 -11.50 5.01 37.96
N GLU A 731 -11.48 4.41 39.15
CA GLU A 731 -12.12 4.91 40.37
C GLU A 731 -11.47 6.22 40.85
N THR A 732 -10.12 6.24 40.94
CA THR A 732 -9.36 7.44 41.34
C THR A 732 -9.35 8.52 40.26
N GLN A 733 -9.46 8.14 38.98
CA GLN A 733 -9.68 9.10 37.90
C GLN A 733 -11.01 9.86 38.07
N ALA A 734 -12.08 9.18 38.49
CA ALA A 734 -13.38 9.82 38.69
C ALA A 734 -13.33 10.92 39.76
N GLU A 735 -12.56 10.71 40.83
CA GLU A 735 -12.39 11.68 41.94
C GLU A 735 -11.65 12.96 41.51
N HIS A 736 -10.56 12.83 40.74
CA HIS A 736 -9.72 13.98 40.35
C HIS A 736 -10.12 14.64 39.02
N ARG A 737 -11.14 14.13 38.34
CA ARG A 737 -11.65 14.65 37.07
C ARG A 737 -12.08 16.12 37.16
N ASN A 738 -12.80 16.46 38.23
CA ASN A 738 -13.34 17.80 38.42
C ASN A 738 -12.23 18.84 38.63
N ASP A 739 -11.15 18.46 39.31
CA ASP A 739 -10.00 19.35 39.53
C ASP A 739 -9.27 19.69 38.23
N LEU A 740 -9.07 18.70 37.36
CA LEU A 740 -8.44 18.90 36.05
C LEU A 740 -9.31 19.73 35.09
N LEU A 741 -10.63 19.54 35.15
CA LEU A 741 -11.57 20.35 34.38
C LEU A 741 -11.53 21.81 34.82
N ALA A 742 -11.58 22.07 36.14
CA ALA A 742 -11.48 23.42 36.70
C ALA A 742 -10.15 24.11 36.37
N MET A 743 -9.03 23.37 36.41
CA MET A 743 -7.72 23.91 35.99
C MET A 743 -7.71 24.29 34.51
N GLY A 744 -8.24 23.42 33.66
CA GLY A 744 -8.31 23.65 32.21
C GLY A 744 -9.23 24.80 31.85
N GLU A 745 -10.34 24.96 32.55
CA GLU A 745 -11.28 26.08 32.39
C GLU A 745 -10.60 27.42 32.72
N TRP A 746 -9.96 27.51 33.88
CA TRP A 746 -9.25 28.73 34.28
C TRP A 746 -8.14 29.12 33.29
N VAL A 747 -7.36 28.15 32.79
CA VAL A 747 -6.30 28.42 31.78
C VAL A 747 -6.93 28.95 30.48
N ARG A 748 -8.01 28.33 30.01
CA ARG A 748 -8.70 28.77 28.78
C ARG A 748 -9.30 30.16 28.92
N ASP A 749 -9.92 30.47 30.06
CA ASP A 749 -10.51 31.79 30.31
C ASP A 749 -9.45 32.89 30.28
N ARG A 750 -8.29 32.64 30.89
CA ARG A 750 -7.19 33.61 30.91
C ARG A 750 -6.48 33.75 29.57
N GLU A 751 -6.37 32.67 28.78
CA GLU A 751 -5.91 32.73 27.39
C GLU A 751 -6.88 33.51 26.51
N ASN A 752 -8.18 33.32 26.70
CA ASN A 752 -9.23 34.06 26.02
C ASN A 752 -9.21 35.55 26.34
N GLU A 753 -9.04 35.94 27.61
CA GLU A 753 -8.90 37.34 28.01
C GLU A 753 -7.71 38.02 27.31
N ASN A 754 -6.56 37.36 27.25
CA ASN A 754 -5.38 37.88 26.54
C ASN A 754 -5.62 38.03 25.04
N VAL A 755 -6.30 37.06 24.43
CA VAL A 755 -6.67 37.11 23.01
C VAL A 755 -7.66 38.25 22.75
N LEU A 756 -8.66 38.43 23.61
CA LEU A 756 -9.65 39.52 23.48
C LEU A 756 -9.01 40.90 23.68
N ALA A 757 -8.05 41.03 24.62
CA ALA A 757 -7.30 42.26 24.86
C ALA A 757 -6.48 42.70 23.64
N GLU A 758 -6.00 41.76 22.82
CA GLU A 758 -5.28 42.07 21.57
C GLU A 758 -6.25 42.24 20.37
N LEU A 759 -7.29 41.42 20.30
CA LEU A 759 -8.22 41.37 19.15
C LEU A 759 -9.14 42.60 19.10
N ARG A 760 -9.67 43.04 20.24
CA ARG A 760 -10.62 44.16 20.31
C ARG A 760 -10.03 45.48 19.77
N PRO A 761 -8.87 45.99 20.25
CA PRO A 761 -8.30 47.23 19.73
C PRO A 761 -7.87 47.11 18.27
N LEU A 762 -7.45 45.92 17.84
CA LEU A 762 -7.05 45.66 16.47
C LEU A 762 -8.24 45.77 15.50
N LEU A 763 -9.37 45.13 15.82
CA LEU A 763 -10.59 45.23 15.01
C LEU A 763 -11.17 46.64 15.04
N GLU A 764 -11.17 47.30 16.18
CA GLU A 764 -11.65 48.68 16.31
C GLU A 764 -10.79 49.66 15.50
N SER A 765 -9.48 49.42 15.40
CA SER A 765 -8.58 50.20 14.53
C SER A 765 -8.82 49.94 13.04
N LEU A 766 -9.26 48.75 12.66
CA LEU A 766 -9.58 48.39 11.29
C LEU A 766 -10.91 48.99 10.85
N VAL A 767 -11.91 48.99 11.74
CA VAL A 767 -13.24 49.57 11.48
C VAL A 767 -13.18 51.11 11.41
N ARG A 768 -12.30 51.76 12.20
CA ARG A 768 -12.17 53.24 12.22
C ARG A 768 -11.29 53.83 11.12
N ARG A 769 -10.48 53.03 10.40
CA ARG A 769 -9.52 53.57 9.42
C ARG A 769 -10.21 53.97 8.12
N ASP A 770 -10.08 55.25 7.78
CA ASP A 770 -10.48 55.80 6.48
C ASP A 770 -9.59 55.23 5.35
N ARG A 771 -10.16 55.08 4.15
CA ARG A 771 -9.71 54.24 2.99
C ARG A 771 -8.31 54.55 2.41
N ALA A 772 -7.48 55.36 3.07
CA ALA A 772 -6.24 55.94 2.52
C ALA A 772 -4.91 55.29 2.98
N ALA A 773 -4.92 54.25 3.82
CA ALA A 773 -3.69 53.57 4.26
C ALA A 773 -3.34 52.35 3.39
N ALA A 774 -2.05 52.18 3.07
CA ALA A 774 -1.53 51.15 2.15
C ALA A 774 -2.11 49.73 2.38
N ASP A 775 -2.66 49.13 1.31
CA ASP A 775 -3.30 47.80 1.24
C ASP A 775 -2.58 46.69 2.02
N ASN A 776 -1.24 46.73 2.06
CA ASN A 776 -0.43 45.72 2.74
C ASN A 776 -0.59 45.75 4.26
N THR A 777 -0.71 46.93 4.87
CA THR A 777 -0.86 47.08 6.33
C THR A 777 -2.25 46.62 6.79
N LEU A 778 -3.27 46.84 5.96
CA LEU A 778 -4.63 46.34 6.18
C LEU A 778 -4.67 44.81 6.11
N ARG A 779 -4.02 44.22 5.08
CA ARG A 779 -3.91 42.77 4.93
C ARG A 779 -3.18 42.10 6.10
N ASP A 780 -2.08 42.68 6.58
CA ASP A 780 -1.34 42.14 7.73
C ASP A 780 -2.15 42.20 9.02
N SER A 781 -2.89 43.29 9.23
CA SER A 781 -3.76 43.47 10.39
C SER A 781 -4.95 42.48 10.35
N LEU A 782 -5.56 42.24 9.18
CA LEU A 782 -6.61 41.22 9.00
C LEU A 782 -6.09 39.79 9.24
N ASN A 783 -4.88 39.48 8.77
CA ASN A 783 -4.26 38.18 9.02
C ASN A 783 -3.98 37.98 10.51
N ARG A 784 -3.55 39.03 11.22
CA ARG A 784 -3.37 38.99 12.68
C ARG A 784 -4.69 38.78 13.43
N ALA A 785 -5.77 39.45 13.01
CA ALA A 785 -7.11 39.24 13.57
C ALA A 785 -7.58 37.77 13.43
N LYS A 786 -7.35 37.16 12.26
CA LYS A 786 -7.68 35.75 12.00
C LYS A 786 -6.84 34.79 12.86
N GLU A 787 -5.56 35.10 13.05
CA GLU A 787 -4.69 34.30 13.91
C GLU A 787 -5.16 34.34 15.38
N LEU A 788 -5.55 35.51 15.87
CA LEU A 788 -6.09 35.69 17.21
C LEU A 788 -7.45 35.00 17.38
N LYS A 789 -8.35 35.11 16.40
CA LYS A 789 -9.61 34.33 16.38
C LYS A 789 -9.39 32.83 16.51
N ARG A 790 -8.36 32.27 15.84
CA ARG A 790 -8.03 30.84 15.92
C ARG A 790 -7.50 30.41 17.29
N LYS A 791 -6.89 31.34 18.04
CA LYS A 791 -6.38 31.10 19.40
C LYS A 791 -7.46 31.25 20.48
N TYR A 792 -8.59 31.88 20.16
CA TYR A 792 -9.71 32.02 21.08
C TYR A 792 -10.47 30.69 21.22
N HIS A 793 -10.70 30.26 22.46
CA HIS A 793 -11.43 29.06 22.81
C HIS A 793 -12.92 29.39 23.02
N GLY A 794 -13.79 28.90 22.13
CA GLY A 794 -15.25 29.11 22.22
C GLY A 794 -15.78 30.16 21.23
N LYS A 795 -17.01 30.63 21.45
CA LYS A 795 -17.64 31.64 20.58
C LYS A 795 -17.19 33.04 20.99
N LEU A 796 -16.73 33.83 20.01
CA LEU A 796 -16.36 35.23 20.23
C LEU A 796 -17.58 36.06 20.68
N PRO A 797 -17.39 37.14 21.44
CA PRO A 797 -18.41 38.16 21.67
C PRO A 797 -19.03 38.68 20.36
N GLU A 798 -20.33 38.95 20.36
CA GLU A 798 -21.13 39.31 19.18
C GLU A 798 -20.65 40.60 18.48
N ASP A 799 -20.18 41.57 19.27
CA ASP A 799 -19.55 42.81 18.80
C ASP A 799 -18.30 42.52 17.94
N LEU A 800 -17.46 41.58 18.37
CA LEU A 800 -16.23 41.22 17.64
C LEU A 800 -16.52 40.35 16.42
N GLN A 801 -17.55 39.50 16.47
CA GLN A 801 -18.00 38.75 15.30
C GLN A 801 -18.48 39.70 14.19
N THR A 802 -19.28 40.70 14.56
CA THR A 802 -19.79 41.72 13.65
C THR A 802 -18.65 42.56 13.05
N ALA A 803 -17.70 43.00 13.88
CA ALA A 803 -16.53 43.75 13.40
C ALA A 803 -15.64 42.93 12.44
N LEU A 804 -15.47 41.62 12.67
CA LEU A 804 -14.76 40.70 11.77
C LEU A 804 -15.48 40.52 10.43
N GLY A 805 -16.82 40.51 10.43
CA GLY A 805 -17.65 40.47 9.23
C GLY A 805 -17.44 41.69 8.35
N ALA A 806 -17.61 42.89 8.93
CA ALA A 806 -17.40 44.17 8.23
C ALA A 806 -15.98 44.29 7.64
N CYS A 807 -14.97 43.81 8.38
CA CYS A 807 -13.58 43.75 7.91
C CYS A 807 -13.37 42.79 6.73
N GLY A 808 -14.18 41.73 6.62
CA GLY A 808 -14.16 40.78 5.51
C GLY A 808 -14.71 41.39 4.22
N GLU A 809 -15.82 42.13 4.32
CA GLU A 809 -16.47 42.82 3.20
C GLU A 809 -15.56 43.91 2.60
N LEU A 810 -14.92 44.73 3.46
CA LEU A 810 -13.95 45.75 3.04
C LEU A 810 -12.77 45.17 2.24
N ARG A 811 -12.33 43.96 2.56
CA ARG A 811 -11.26 43.27 1.82
C ARG A 811 -11.75 42.86 0.43
N ASP A 812 -12.97 42.36 0.33
CA ASP A 812 -13.51 41.85 -0.92
C ASP A 812 -13.75 43.02 -1.91
N GLU A 813 -14.17 44.19 -1.41
CA GLU A 813 -14.23 45.46 -2.16
C GLU A 813 -12.85 45.91 -2.69
N LEU A 814 -11.80 45.87 -1.86
CA LEU A 814 -10.44 46.23 -2.25
C LEU A 814 -9.84 45.26 -3.29
N THR A 815 -10.25 43.99 -3.23
CA THR A 815 -9.79 42.96 -4.16
C THR A 815 -10.47 43.10 -5.53
N ALA A 816 -11.75 43.48 -5.55
CA ALA A 816 -12.50 43.77 -6.78
C ALA A 816 -11.94 45.02 -7.50
N SER A 817 -11.65 46.08 -6.74
CA SER A 817 -11.14 47.36 -7.29
C SER A 817 -9.76 47.24 -7.96
N ARG A 818 -8.99 46.21 -7.64
CA ARG A 818 -7.64 45.98 -8.21
C ARG A 818 -7.64 45.16 -9.50
N SER A 819 -8.77 44.56 -9.86
CA SER A 819 -8.89 43.72 -11.05
C SER A 819 -9.12 44.52 -12.34
N GLU A 820 -9.44 45.82 -12.24
CA GLU A 820 -9.75 46.68 -13.39
C GLU A 820 -8.55 47.51 -13.90
N ALA A 821 -7.41 47.55 -13.18
CA ALA A 821 -6.35 48.53 -13.46
C ALA A 821 -4.93 47.93 -13.63
N THR A 822 -4.72 46.95 -14.52
CA THR A 822 -3.35 46.62 -15.04
C THR A 822 -3.42 45.88 -16.39
N PRO A 823 -2.67 46.30 -17.44
CA PRO A 823 -2.56 45.56 -18.71
C PRO A 823 -1.58 44.36 -18.59
N PRO A 824 -1.69 43.32 -19.44
CA PRO A 824 -1.09 42.01 -19.15
C PRO A 824 0.42 41.96 -19.45
N ALA A 825 1.18 41.38 -18.52
CA ALA A 825 2.57 40.93 -18.68
C ALA A 825 2.60 39.39 -18.59
N PRO A 826 3.65 38.72 -19.13
CA PRO A 826 3.52 37.44 -19.82
C PRO A 826 3.10 36.30 -18.88
N GLU A 827 2.18 35.50 -19.40
CA GLU A 827 1.57 34.34 -18.78
C GLU A 827 2.63 33.38 -18.24
N THR A 828 2.74 33.29 -16.92
CA THR A 828 3.38 32.15 -16.27
C THR A 828 2.42 30.97 -16.37
N ASP A 829 2.59 30.23 -17.47
CA ASP A 829 2.27 28.82 -17.73
C ASP A 829 1.32 28.16 -16.70
N ARG A 830 0.04 28.54 -16.82
CA ARG A 830 -1.11 27.77 -16.35
C ARG A 830 -1.75 26.99 -17.51
N GLU A 831 -1.00 26.67 -18.56
CA GLU A 831 -1.42 25.74 -19.60
C GLU A 831 -1.13 24.30 -19.12
N SER A 832 -2.07 23.38 -19.02
CA SER A 832 -3.54 23.43 -18.98
C SER A 832 -3.86 22.01 -18.53
N ARG A 833 -4.14 21.80 -17.23
CA ARG A 833 -4.73 20.53 -16.80
C ARG A 833 -5.96 20.32 -17.68
N PRO A 834 -6.16 19.13 -18.28
CA PRO A 834 -7.31 18.91 -19.14
C PRO A 834 -8.58 19.29 -18.37
N SER A 835 -9.54 19.96 -19.02
CA SER A 835 -10.81 20.23 -18.37
C SER A 835 -11.46 18.90 -17.98
N ARG A 836 -12.41 18.94 -17.04
CA ARG A 836 -13.12 17.72 -16.64
C ARG A 836 -13.84 17.06 -17.83
N GLU A 837 -14.34 17.85 -18.78
CA GLU A 837 -14.89 17.29 -20.03
C GLU A 837 -13.80 16.55 -20.82
N LYS A 838 -12.61 17.15 -20.94
CA LYS A 838 -11.49 16.52 -21.65
C LYS A 838 -11.00 15.23 -20.98
N LEU A 839 -10.96 15.17 -19.65
CA LEU A 839 -10.64 13.94 -18.92
C LEU A 839 -11.68 12.85 -19.16
N SER A 840 -12.97 13.22 -19.27
CA SER A 840 -14.05 12.27 -19.58
C SER A 840 -13.94 11.71 -21.00
N GLU A 841 -13.57 12.53 -21.99
CA GLU A 841 -13.30 12.06 -23.36
C GLU A 841 -12.13 11.06 -23.38
N LEU A 842 -11.04 11.37 -22.67
CA LEU A 842 -9.88 10.48 -22.57
C LEU A 842 -10.22 9.19 -21.82
N ALA A 843 -11.06 9.26 -20.80
CA ALA A 843 -11.56 8.10 -20.08
C ALA A 843 -12.37 7.16 -20.97
N ALA A 844 -13.20 7.67 -21.88
CA ALA A 844 -13.94 6.82 -22.83
C ALA A 844 -12.98 6.04 -23.75
N VAL A 845 -11.91 6.69 -24.24
CA VAL A 845 -10.88 6.05 -25.08
C VAL A 845 -10.10 4.99 -24.28
N VAL A 846 -9.68 5.32 -23.06
CA VAL A 846 -8.97 4.39 -22.18
C VAL A 846 -9.86 3.21 -21.80
N ARG A 847 -11.15 3.44 -21.55
CA ARG A 847 -12.13 2.39 -21.23
C ARG A 847 -12.23 1.39 -22.38
N ALA A 848 -12.47 1.84 -23.60
CA ALA A 848 -12.52 0.96 -24.77
C ALA A 848 -11.22 0.14 -24.95
N ALA A 849 -10.06 0.77 -24.74
CA ALA A 849 -8.78 0.06 -24.78
C ALA A 849 -8.66 -1.03 -23.71
N LEU A 850 -9.16 -0.78 -22.49
CA LEU A 850 -9.15 -1.74 -21.40
C LEU A 850 -10.17 -2.87 -21.59
N GLU A 851 -11.31 -2.59 -22.21
CA GLU A 851 -12.31 -3.60 -22.58
C GLU A 851 -11.73 -4.59 -23.60
N ASP A 852 -11.04 -4.10 -24.63
CA ASP A 852 -10.33 -4.96 -25.59
C ASP A 852 -9.24 -5.82 -24.92
N VAL A 853 -8.54 -5.23 -23.94
CA VAL A 853 -7.49 -5.93 -23.16
C VAL A 853 -8.12 -7.02 -22.27
N ALA A 854 -9.30 -6.74 -21.70
CA ALA A 854 -10.09 -7.69 -20.93
C ALA A 854 -10.58 -8.86 -21.79
N GLN A 855 -11.09 -8.59 -22.99
CA GLN A 855 -11.51 -9.59 -23.96
C GLN A 855 -10.34 -10.45 -24.45
N GLY A 856 -9.18 -9.83 -24.66
CA GLY A 856 -7.94 -10.51 -25.01
C GLY A 856 -7.34 -11.36 -23.88
N GLY A 857 -7.85 -11.24 -22.65
CA GLY A 857 -7.33 -11.99 -21.51
C GLY A 857 -5.91 -11.59 -21.09
N THR A 858 -5.52 -10.33 -21.33
CA THR A 858 -4.16 -9.82 -21.07
C THR A 858 -4.19 -8.63 -20.11
N THR A 859 -3.03 -8.27 -19.53
CA THR A 859 -2.84 -6.98 -18.85
C THR A 859 -2.11 -6.02 -19.77
N THR A 860 -2.24 -4.73 -19.50
CA THR A 860 -1.59 -3.68 -20.29
C THR A 860 -0.91 -2.65 -19.40
N THR A 861 -0.01 -1.85 -19.96
CA THR A 861 0.63 -0.75 -19.24
C THR A 861 0.02 0.58 -19.68
N TRP A 862 0.14 1.61 -18.86
CA TRP A 862 -0.30 2.96 -19.24
C TRP A 862 0.36 3.43 -20.54
N SER A 863 1.65 3.12 -20.72
CA SER A 863 2.40 3.40 -21.94
C SER A 863 1.86 2.63 -23.16
N ALA A 864 1.49 1.36 -23.00
CA ALA A 864 0.89 0.57 -24.08
C ALA A 864 -0.50 1.09 -24.48
N ILE A 865 -1.33 1.53 -23.52
CA ILE A 865 -2.62 2.17 -23.82
C ILE A 865 -2.41 3.45 -24.62
N ARG A 866 -1.42 4.27 -24.22
CA ARG A 866 -1.11 5.54 -24.88
C ARG A 866 -0.60 5.39 -26.30
N HIS A 867 0.18 4.35 -26.58
CA HIS A 867 0.75 4.12 -27.91
C HIS A 867 -0.10 3.21 -28.79
N ARG A 868 -1.33 2.89 -28.36
CA ARG A 868 -2.24 2.03 -29.10
C ARG A 868 -2.73 2.75 -30.37
N PRO A 869 -2.74 2.09 -31.53
CA PRO A 869 -3.28 2.67 -32.76
C PRO A 869 -4.73 3.10 -32.56
N GLY A 870 -5.04 4.38 -32.82
CA GLY A 870 -6.38 4.96 -32.65
C GLY A 870 -6.65 5.62 -31.28
N ALA A 871 -5.75 5.49 -30.31
CA ALA A 871 -5.82 6.12 -29.00
C ALA A 871 -4.58 7.00 -28.77
N ASP A 872 -4.42 8.06 -29.56
CA ASP A 872 -3.27 8.97 -29.47
C ASP A 872 -3.42 9.89 -28.23
N LEU A 873 -3.21 9.31 -27.04
CA LEU A 873 -3.45 9.97 -25.76
C LEU A 873 -2.35 11.00 -25.46
N PRO A 874 -2.71 12.24 -25.04
CA PRO A 874 -1.74 13.21 -24.58
C PRO A 874 -1.06 12.71 -23.30
N HIS A 875 0.19 13.15 -23.06
CA HIS A 875 0.82 12.93 -21.77
C HIS A 875 0.01 13.58 -20.65
N LEU A 876 -0.54 12.76 -19.74
CA LEU A 876 -1.29 13.18 -18.56
C LEU A 876 -0.42 13.14 -17.30
N HIS A 877 -0.60 14.10 -16.38
CA HIS A 877 0.01 14.09 -15.05
C HIS A 877 -0.52 12.88 -14.25
N PRO A 878 0.24 12.25 -13.34
CA PRO A 878 -0.23 11.08 -12.58
C PRO A 878 -1.57 11.26 -11.84
N ASP A 879 -1.81 12.44 -11.27
CA ASP A 879 -3.14 12.80 -10.71
C ASP A 879 -4.24 12.73 -11.78
N ASP A 880 -3.98 13.28 -12.98
CA ASP A 880 -4.94 13.28 -14.10
C ASP A 880 -5.11 11.88 -14.70
N GLN A 881 -4.06 11.03 -14.67
CA GLN A 881 -4.15 9.61 -15.02
C GLN A 881 -5.05 8.86 -14.01
N GLY A 882 -4.88 9.16 -12.72
CA GLY A 882 -5.75 8.65 -11.66
C GLY A 882 -7.21 9.05 -11.86
N GLU A 883 -7.46 10.33 -12.15
CA GLU A 883 -8.80 10.84 -12.46
C GLU A 883 -9.40 10.19 -13.72
N VAL A 884 -8.61 10.00 -14.78
CA VAL A 884 -9.06 9.27 -15.98
C VAL A 884 -9.44 7.83 -15.64
N LEU A 885 -8.64 7.11 -14.85
CA LEU A 885 -8.95 5.74 -14.43
C LEU A 885 -10.16 5.67 -13.48
N VAL A 886 -10.37 6.68 -12.64
CA VAL A 886 -11.59 6.82 -11.84
C VAL A 886 -12.81 7.00 -12.74
N LEU A 887 -12.71 7.86 -13.77
CA LEU A 887 -13.78 8.09 -14.74
C LEU A 887 -14.04 6.88 -15.64
N VAL A 888 -13.02 6.06 -15.95
CA VAL A 888 -13.18 4.78 -16.67
C VAL A 888 -14.09 3.84 -15.89
N ASP A 889 -13.93 3.80 -14.57
CA ASP A 889 -14.59 2.84 -13.69
C ASP A 889 -15.79 3.41 -12.93
N VAL A 890 -16.17 4.66 -13.18
CA VAL A 890 -17.24 5.35 -12.44
C VAL A 890 -18.59 4.65 -12.58
N ASP A 891 -18.85 4.04 -13.74
CA ASP A 891 -20.08 3.29 -14.01
C ASP A 891 -19.92 1.78 -13.74
N THR A 892 -18.75 1.32 -13.29
CA THR A 892 -18.52 -0.10 -13.00
C THR A 892 -19.32 -0.50 -11.75
N PRO A 893 -20.23 -1.50 -11.81
CA PRO A 893 -21.05 -1.90 -10.67
C PRO A 893 -20.24 -2.34 -9.45
N MET A 894 -20.78 -2.16 -8.23
CA MET A 894 -20.10 -2.54 -6.99
C MET A 894 -19.75 -4.04 -6.88
N SER A 895 -20.48 -4.89 -7.60
CA SER A 895 -20.27 -6.33 -7.68
C SER A 895 -19.21 -6.77 -8.69
N GLU A 896 -18.85 -5.90 -9.64
CA GLU A 896 -17.85 -6.17 -10.68
C GLU A 896 -16.46 -5.62 -10.28
N PRO A 897 -15.39 -6.34 -10.67
CA PRO A 897 -14.01 -5.84 -10.56
C PRO A 897 -13.79 -4.62 -11.47
N LEU A 898 -12.90 -3.73 -11.06
CA LEU A 898 -12.57 -2.49 -11.79
C LEU A 898 -11.73 -2.78 -13.04
N LEU A 899 -12.09 -2.23 -14.20
CA LEU A 899 -11.31 -2.36 -15.44
C LEU A 899 -9.88 -1.84 -15.28
N SER A 900 -9.69 -0.81 -14.45
CA SER A 900 -8.36 -0.29 -14.09
C SER A 900 -7.44 -1.30 -13.41
N ALA A 901 -7.95 -2.45 -12.93
CA ALA A 901 -7.13 -3.56 -12.44
C ALA A 901 -6.23 -4.17 -13.54
N LEU A 902 -6.61 -4.04 -14.81
CA LEU A 902 -5.83 -4.55 -15.96
C LEU A 902 -4.64 -3.65 -16.32
N VAL A 903 -4.57 -2.45 -15.74
CA VAL A 903 -3.39 -1.58 -15.86
C VAL A 903 -2.33 -2.07 -14.89
N THR A 904 -1.21 -2.54 -15.41
CA THR A 904 -0.04 -2.99 -14.66
C THR A 904 1.16 -2.09 -14.89
N THR A 905 2.15 -2.24 -14.03
CA THR A 905 3.51 -1.75 -14.30
C THR A 905 4.17 -2.55 -15.43
N ASN A 906 5.31 -2.09 -15.95
CA ASN A 906 6.05 -2.77 -17.04
C ASN A 906 6.53 -4.20 -16.69
N ASN A 907 6.56 -4.56 -15.41
CA ASN A 907 6.88 -5.89 -14.88
C ASN A 907 5.64 -6.75 -14.57
N GLY A 908 4.43 -6.31 -14.96
CA GLY A 908 3.19 -7.05 -14.75
C GLY A 908 2.67 -7.04 -13.31
N GLU A 909 3.16 -6.12 -12.47
CA GLU A 909 2.69 -5.95 -11.09
C GLU A 909 1.53 -4.95 -11.01
N MET A 910 0.81 -4.97 -9.88
CA MET A 910 -0.29 -4.06 -9.59
C MET A 910 0.15 -2.60 -9.75
N HIS A 911 -0.58 -1.83 -10.55
CA HIS A 911 -0.25 -0.42 -10.73
C HIS A 911 -0.48 0.38 -9.43
N PRO A 912 0.44 1.29 -9.03
CA PRO A 912 0.30 2.07 -7.80
C PRO A 912 -0.98 2.91 -7.69
N LEU A 913 -1.56 3.30 -8.83
CA LEU A 913 -2.82 4.05 -8.87
C LEU A 913 -4.06 3.18 -8.56
N TYR A 914 -3.96 1.84 -8.59
CA TYR A 914 -5.10 0.95 -8.36
C TYR A 914 -5.80 1.22 -7.03
N ARG A 915 -5.00 1.37 -5.95
CA ARG A 915 -5.53 1.67 -4.61
C ARG A 915 -6.22 3.02 -4.55
N HIS A 916 -5.68 4.01 -5.28
CA HIS A 916 -6.28 5.34 -5.36
C HIS A 916 -7.63 5.30 -6.09
N VAL A 917 -7.70 4.64 -7.24
CA VAL A 917 -8.93 4.50 -8.03
C VAL A 917 -10.03 3.80 -7.23
N ALA A 918 -9.70 2.66 -6.62
CA ALA A 918 -10.63 1.90 -5.79
C ALA A 918 -11.12 2.70 -4.58
N TYR A 919 -10.24 3.46 -3.91
CA TYR A 919 -10.62 4.34 -2.81
C TYR A 919 -11.56 5.47 -3.26
N SER A 920 -11.25 6.13 -4.38
CA SER A 920 -12.07 7.21 -4.94
C SER A 920 -13.46 6.74 -5.37
N LEU A 921 -13.60 5.47 -5.74
CA LEU A 921 -14.88 4.82 -6.08
C LEU A 921 -15.56 4.13 -4.89
N GLY A 922 -15.05 4.33 -3.66
CA GLY A 922 -15.66 3.78 -2.45
C GLY A 922 -15.58 2.26 -2.32
N ARG A 923 -14.61 1.60 -3.00
CA ARG A 923 -14.39 0.15 -2.88
C ARG A 923 -13.68 -0.18 -1.57
N ALA A 924 -14.19 -1.19 -0.86
CA ALA A 924 -13.52 -1.72 0.32
C ALA A 924 -12.30 -2.54 -0.12
N LEU A 925 -11.10 -2.13 0.32
CA LEU A 925 -9.84 -2.82 0.03
C LEU A 925 -9.13 -3.26 1.32
N PRO A 926 -8.39 -4.40 1.30
CA PRO A 926 -7.55 -4.81 2.41
C PRO A 926 -6.51 -3.75 2.82
N VAL A 927 -6.25 -3.65 4.12
CA VAL A 927 -5.24 -2.73 4.67
C VAL A 927 -3.83 -3.27 4.45
N ARG A 928 -3.67 -4.60 4.44
CA ARG A 928 -2.36 -5.24 4.24
C ARG A 928 -2.02 -5.38 2.76
N GLN A 929 -0.75 -5.16 2.43
CA GLN A 929 -0.26 -5.08 1.05
C GLN A 929 -0.25 -6.44 0.33
N ASP A 930 -0.04 -7.53 1.06
CA ASP A 930 -0.10 -8.91 0.57
C ASP A 930 -1.53 -9.32 0.20
N GLU A 931 -2.49 -9.01 1.06
CA GLU A 931 -3.92 -9.24 0.83
C GLU A 931 -4.46 -8.38 -0.32
N LEU A 932 -4.01 -7.13 -0.43
CA LEU A 932 -4.37 -6.25 -1.55
C LEU A 932 -3.88 -6.80 -2.89
N HIS A 933 -2.65 -7.30 -2.96
CA HIS A 933 -2.14 -7.91 -4.19
C HIS A 933 -2.92 -9.16 -4.57
N ALA A 934 -3.26 -10.02 -3.60
CA ALA A 934 -4.07 -11.20 -3.86
C ALA A 934 -5.48 -10.84 -4.35
N GLN A 935 -6.12 -9.84 -3.73
CA GLN A 935 -7.42 -9.33 -4.16
C GLN A 935 -7.36 -8.75 -5.58
N TRP A 936 -6.35 -7.94 -5.88
CA TRP A 936 -6.14 -7.39 -7.22
C TRP A 936 -5.94 -8.49 -8.28
N GLN A 937 -5.17 -9.53 -7.98
CA GLN A 937 -4.99 -10.68 -8.89
C GLN A 937 -6.30 -11.44 -9.14
N LEU A 938 -7.14 -11.59 -8.11
CA LEU A 938 -8.47 -12.17 -8.26
C LEU A 938 -9.38 -11.28 -9.11
N ASP A 939 -9.31 -9.97 -8.94
CA ASP A 939 -10.09 -9.01 -9.73
C ASP A 939 -9.72 -9.08 -11.23
N VAL A 940 -8.41 -9.22 -11.55
CA VAL A 940 -7.93 -9.44 -12.93
C VAL A 940 -8.48 -10.76 -13.50
N LEU A 941 -8.44 -11.86 -12.76
CA LEU A 941 -9.00 -13.15 -13.21
C LEU A 941 -10.51 -13.07 -13.42
N ARG A 942 -11.24 -12.36 -12.54
CA ARG A 942 -12.67 -12.14 -12.68
C ARG A 942 -13.00 -11.30 -13.91
N LEU A 943 -12.20 -10.29 -14.24
CA LEU A 943 -12.37 -9.51 -15.47
C LEU A 943 -12.24 -10.41 -16.70
N TYR A 944 -11.21 -11.26 -16.77
CA TYR A 944 -11.08 -12.20 -17.90
C TYR A 944 -12.28 -13.14 -18.01
N GLY A 945 -12.78 -13.65 -16.89
CA GLY A 945 -13.99 -14.48 -16.88
C GLY A 945 -15.25 -13.75 -17.35
N LEU A 946 -15.43 -12.49 -16.94
CA LEU A 946 -16.58 -11.65 -17.32
C LEU A 946 -16.54 -11.26 -18.80
N TRP A 947 -15.36 -10.90 -19.30
CA TRP A 947 -15.16 -10.38 -20.65
C TRP A 947 -14.87 -11.46 -21.70
N LYS A 948 -14.67 -12.72 -21.31
CA LYS A 948 -14.62 -13.86 -22.25
C LYS A 948 -15.95 -14.10 -22.99
N HIS A 949 -17.07 -13.63 -22.42
CA HIS A 949 -18.42 -13.87 -22.92
C HIS A 949 -19.19 -12.59 -23.26
N ARG A 950 -18.56 -11.42 -23.11
CA ARG A 950 -19.07 -10.09 -23.51
C ARG A 950 -18.35 -9.67 -24.77
#